data_AF-A0A6J6MBU7-F1
#
_entry.id   AF-A0A6J6MBU7-F1
#
_cell.length_a   1.000
_cell.length_b   1.000
_cell.length_c   1.000
_cell.angle_alpha   90.00
_cell.angle_beta   90.00
_cell.angle_gamma   90.00
#
_symmetry.space_group_name_H-M   'P 1'
#
loop_
_entity.id
_entity.type
_entity.pdbx_description
1 polymer ?
#
loop_
_entity_poly.entity_id
_entity_poly.type
_entity_poly.pdbx_seq_one_letter_code
_entity_poly.pdbx_strand_id
1 'polypeptide(L)'
;MKNEATESDALLSTRRWLMIAGTCVWITTTLLIVQYQWTELSEIEQVLVLCGSALLFAAVALAIVMASRQSKFLWLFPIGQVCFILCAFVASDTSPNWLALTTLSSWLGYFLIALSSRRVGLLFIPIAALVTIAGWTSKPNVVVPGALEVFGGWVVFIQLLGGSTALWWAWNSLRIEARDGDLRTANLESETIYSIAMQERAGHWRKAATHIHESVLNTLRYVLASQNLDRKRLKDELAYVTFGRSTLAKNSGSSTRALAEEVLGSRFESGVVTLVGNIADIPLTGEVFETLRAALVELMRNIDRHSEDKEIALSMTINDQDLLTITLVGGTQKNVNDPPGIGRSTVLGSSLNAIGASLYSGVDENGRPKSSIVVSLSDATSSSPGIQVVGFLPFDKARLLVTAPIATMSLLGSVYFLRTMWLGAGVAEWSAWLGLFGVAIAAVVVVKRRHVRPMVGVAIVLIPALVPSLLVENQFECADSGSIAPLLTISGYSVMIIAAWSGRLAGIIGLAIWAYGGLGLVLRFPSNCRDSVSLALLNSLVVLPIILIVSFIGAKAYRNAADRTRAMRQLEVIERSRAQAADDLNAQLDQAVSTALRELELVADGGEMTDQVRHQLEVQDGRIRSVIQVDPERDGAFAVLMRTLVEEVAELGIRANVKGMVSSHDARPIDSQVDRLLSMLFLANRSNATQVQVFTDGVEDHLVLTVSRSSLRAVGLSPGEHQDLGEIRLQVELGDESIDSAGSYAVILSRKIAVSTK
;
A
#
# COMPACT_ATOMS: atom_id res chain seq x y z
N MET A 1 1.69 14.84 0.86
CA MET A 1 2.06 13.63 0.09
C MET A 1 2.31 14.03 -1.36
N LYS A 2 3.49 13.71 -1.93
CA LYS A 2 3.74 13.90 -3.37
C LYS A 2 2.72 13.06 -4.14
N ASN A 3 2.22 13.56 -5.28
CA ASN A 3 1.38 12.77 -6.20
C ASN A 3 2.20 11.57 -6.71
N GLU A 4 2.12 10.44 -6.01
CA GLU A 4 2.84 9.22 -6.35
C GLU A 4 2.07 8.38 -7.38
N ALA A 5 2.79 7.87 -8.37
CA ALA A 5 2.23 7.27 -9.58
C ALA A 5 1.38 6.03 -9.29
N THR A 6 0.12 6.06 -9.74
CA THR A 6 -0.83 4.94 -9.69
C THR A 6 -0.70 4.03 -10.91
N GLU A 7 -1.31 2.84 -10.90
CA GLU A 7 -1.36 1.99 -12.10
C GLU A 7 -2.16 2.67 -13.22
N SER A 8 -3.22 3.42 -12.88
CA SER A 8 -3.96 4.22 -13.86
C SER A 8 -3.09 5.32 -14.49
N ASP A 9 -2.26 6.00 -13.69
CA ASP A 9 -1.32 7.00 -14.21
C ASP A 9 -0.27 6.35 -15.13
N ALA A 10 0.20 5.15 -14.79
CA ALA A 10 1.11 4.38 -15.63
C ALA A 10 0.47 3.99 -16.98
N LEU A 11 -0.80 3.57 -16.97
CA LEU A 11 -1.56 3.26 -18.19
C LEU A 11 -1.76 4.50 -19.07
N LEU A 12 -2.15 5.63 -18.48
CA LEU A 12 -2.36 6.89 -19.19
C LEU A 12 -1.06 7.43 -19.79
N SER A 13 0.05 7.30 -19.06
CA SER A 13 1.39 7.62 -19.56
C SER A 13 1.79 6.74 -20.74
N THR A 14 1.56 5.42 -20.63
CA THR A 14 1.85 4.46 -21.71
C THR A 14 1.05 4.79 -22.98
N ARG A 15 -0.24 5.11 -22.86
CA ARG A 15 -1.09 5.56 -23.98
C ARG A 15 -0.51 6.82 -24.64
N ARG A 16 -0.17 7.84 -23.84
CA ARG A 16 0.35 9.11 -24.34
C ARG A 16 1.64 8.90 -25.13
N TRP A 17 2.58 8.12 -24.58
CA TRP A 17 3.84 7.84 -25.25
C TRP A 17 3.69 6.98 -26.50
N LEU A 18 2.69 6.09 -26.55
CA LEU A 18 2.35 5.35 -27.76
C LEU A 18 1.82 6.28 -28.86
N MET A 19 1.02 7.28 -28.51
CA MET A 19 0.60 8.31 -29.47
C MET A 19 1.76 9.17 -29.95
N ILE A 20 2.63 9.63 -29.04
CA ILE A 20 3.80 10.45 -29.39
C ILE A 20 4.75 9.64 -30.29
N ALA A 21 5.18 8.46 -29.85
CA ALA A 21 6.15 7.65 -30.60
C ALA A 21 5.59 7.25 -31.97
N GLY A 22 4.32 6.82 -32.04
CA GLY A 22 3.69 6.49 -33.31
C GLY A 22 3.61 7.66 -34.27
N THR A 23 3.24 8.82 -33.75
CA THR A 23 3.13 10.05 -34.54
C THR A 23 4.48 10.56 -34.99
N CYS A 24 5.51 10.56 -34.13
CA CYS A 24 6.85 10.97 -34.52
C CYS A 24 7.40 10.08 -35.65
N VAL A 25 7.32 8.76 -35.50
CA VAL A 25 7.84 7.85 -36.53
C VAL A 25 7.06 8.01 -37.84
N TRP A 26 5.73 8.16 -37.78
CA TRP A 26 4.95 8.34 -38.99
C TRP A 26 5.13 9.68 -39.66
N ILE A 27 5.10 10.79 -38.92
CA ILE A 27 5.35 12.11 -39.52
C ILE A 27 6.73 12.15 -40.16
N THR A 28 7.76 11.65 -39.47
CA THR A 28 9.12 11.65 -40.04
C THR A 28 9.14 10.85 -41.34
N THR A 29 8.49 9.69 -41.39
CA THR A 29 8.41 8.89 -42.61
C THR A 29 7.64 9.62 -43.72
N THR A 30 6.45 10.14 -43.41
CA THR A 30 5.60 10.85 -44.38
C THR A 30 6.29 12.09 -44.92
N LEU A 31 6.92 12.89 -44.06
CA LEU A 31 7.66 14.08 -44.45
C LEU A 31 8.88 13.74 -45.31
N LEU A 32 9.58 12.64 -45.03
CA LEU A 32 10.69 12.20 -45.88
C LEU A 32 10.20 11.84 -47.29
N ILE A 33 9.11 11.08 -47.40
CA ILE A 33 8.52 10.72 -48.71
C ILE A 33 8.07 11.99 -49.46
N VAL A 34 7.30 12.84 -48.76
CA VAL A 34 6.75 14.08 -49.33
C VAL A 34 7.87 15.05 -49.73
N GLN A 35 8.98 15.13 -48.99
CA GLN A 35 10.11 15.99 -49.33
C GLN A 35 10.70 15.67 -50.72
N TYR A 36 10.79 14.38 -51.07
CA TYR A 36 11.31 13.96 -52.38
C TYR A 36 10.33 14.22 -53.52
N GLN A 37 9.03 14.34 -53.22
CA GLN A 37 7.96 14.50 -54.19
C GLN A 37 7.30 15.89 -54.13
N TRP A 38 7.86 16.81 -53.35
CA TRP A 38 7.22 18.08 -52.99
C TRP A 38 6.78 18.91 -54.19
N THR A 39 7.64 18.97 -55.20
CA THR A 39 7.40 19.72 -56.44
C THR A 39 6.37 19.07 -57.35
N GLU A 40 6.04 17.80 -57.12
CA GLU A 40 5.07 17.04 -57.89
C GLU A 40 3.68 17.02 -57.22
N LEU A 41 3.58 17.46 -55.96
CA LEU A 41 2.31 17.60 -55.25
C LEU A 41 1.52 18.82 -55.73
N SER A 42 0.19 18.68 -55.79
CA SER A 42 -0.72 19.81 -56.02
C SER A 42 -0.71 20.81 -54.85
N GLU A 43 -1.15 22.04 -55.11
CA GLU A 43 -1.26 23.08 -54.07
C GLU A 43 -2.14 22.65 -52.89
N ILE A 44 -3.22 21.90 -53.17
CA ILE A 44 -4.13 21.39 -52.14
C ILE A 44 -3.43 20.34 -51.26
N GLU A 45 -2.67 19.42 -51.87
CA GLU A 45 -1.91 18.41 -51.13
C GLU A 45 -0.82 19.06 -50.25
N GLN A 46 -0.10 20.05 -50.78
CA GLN A 46 0.91 20.80 -50.04
C GLN A 46 0.31 21.48 -48.80
N VAL A 47 -0.85 22.15 -48.96
CA VAL A 47 -1.57 22.79 -47.84
C VAL A 47 -2.01 21.75 -46.80
N LEU A 48 -2.62 20.64 -47.22
CA LEU A 48 -3.08 19.59 -46.31
C LEU A 48 -1.91 18.93 -45.54
N VAL A 49 -0.78 18.67 -46.21
CA VAL A 49 0.42 18.14 -45.57
C VAL A 49 1.00 19.13 -44.56
N LEU A 50 1.09 20.42 -44.90
CA LEU A 50 1.59 21.45 -43.97
C LEU A 50 0.69 21.60 -42.75
N CYS A 51 -0.63 21.70 -42.96
CA CYS A 51 -1.60 21.77 -41.87
C CYS A 51 -1.57 20.53 -40.98
N GLY A 52 -1.60 19.34 -41.57
CA GLY A 52 -1.53 18.07 -40.85
C GLY A 52 -0.25 17.94 -40.02
N SER A 53 0.90 18.26 -40.63
CA SER A 53 2.21 18.21 -39.95
C SER A 53 2.31 19.21 -38.81
N ALA A 54 1.83 20.45 -39.00
CA ALA A 54 1.83 21.48 -37.97
C ALA A 54 0.95 21.07 -36.77
N LEU A 55 -0.25 20.53 -37.02
CA LEU A 55 -1.17 20.07 -35.99
C LEU A 55 -0.57 18.92 -35.17
N LEU A 56 0.05 17.94 -35.83
CA LEU A 56 0.65 16.82 -35.12
C LEU A 56 1.93 17.23 -34.38
N PHE A 57 2.74 18.15 -34.91
CA PHE A 57 3.89 18.71 -34.20
C PHE A 57 3.46 19.46 -32.95
N ALA A 58 2.41 20.29 -33.05
CA ALA A 58 1.80 20.94 -31.89
C ALA A 58 1.27 19.92 -30.87
N ALA A 59 0.62 18.84 -31.33
CA ALA A 59 0.15 17.76 -30.47
C ALA A 59 1.29 17.09 -29.68
N VAL A 60 2.41 16.78 -30.35
CA VAL A 60 3.62 16.20 -29.73
C VAL A 60 4.25 17.18 -28.73
N ALA A 61 4.46 18.43 -29.13
CA ALA A 61 5.06 19.46 -28.28
C ALA A 61 4.22 19.67 -27.01
N LEU A 62 2.90 19.82 -27.14
CA LEU A 62 1.99 19.97 -26.00
C LEU A 62 1.96 18.72 -25.11
N ALA A 63 1.96 17.51 -25.71
CA ALA A 63 1.96 16.26 -24.96
C ALA A 63 3.25 16.03 -24.17
N ILE A 64 4.39 16.52 -24.65
CA ILE A 64 5.68 16.47 -23.95
C ILE A 64 5.76 17.57 -22.88
N VAL A 65 5.52 18.83 -23.25
CA VAL A 65 5.74 20.01 -22.39
C VAL A 65 4.75 20.10 -21.25
N MET A 66 3.45 19.89 -21.53
CA MET A 66 2.45 20.11 -20.49
C MET A 66 2.40 18.96 -19.49
N ALA A 67 3.06 17.83 -19.77
CA ALA A 67 3.05 16.60 -18.98
C ALA A 67 1.64 16.16 -18.49
N SER A 68 0.57 16.75 -19.01
CA SER A 68 -0.64 16.95 -18.21
C SER A 68 -1.56 15.75 -18.33
N ARG A 69 -2.28 15.48 -17.23
CA ARG A 69 -3.40 14.53 -17.17
C ARG A 69 -4.58 14.95 -18.07
N GLN A 70 -4.53 16.11 -18.75
CA GLN A 70 -5.65 16.63 -19.53
C GLN A 70 -5.69 16.01 -20.93
N SER A 71 -6.68 15.15 -21.17
CA SER A 71 -6.91 14.46 -22.44
C SER A 71 -7.25 15.38 -23.63
N LYS A 72 -7.58 16.65 -23.38
CA LYS A 72 -8.09 17.59 -24.40
C LYS A 72 -7.11 17.82 -25.55
N PHE A 73 -5.82 18.03 -25.25
CA PHE A 73 -4.81 18.31 -26.27
C PHE A 73 -4.43 17.09 -27.11
N LEU A 74 -4.67 15.88 -26.61
CA LEU A 74 -4.43 14.66 -27.37
C LEU A 74 -5.40 14.50 -28.55
N TRP A 75 -6.50 15.26 -28.60
CA TRP A 75 -7.41 15.29 -29.75
C TRP A 75 -6.83 15.98 -30.99
N LEU A 76 -5.69 16.67 -30.88
CA LEU A 76 -4.98 17.19 -32.04
C LEU A 76 -4.38 16.08 -32.93
N PHE A 77 -4.04 14.92 -32.34
CA PHE A 77 -3.54 13.76 -33.07
C PHE A 77 -4.51 13.26 -34.17
N PRO A 78 -5.77 12.91 -33.86
CA PRO A 78 -6.72 12.48 -34.90
C PRO A 78 -7.05 13.59 -35.90
N ILE A 79 -7.06 14.87 -35.49
CA ILE A 79 -7.35 15.98 -36.42
C ILE A 79 -6.22 16.13 -37.46
N GLY A 80 -4.96 16.13 -37.03
CA GLY A 80 -3.83 16.16 -37.96
C GLY A 80 -3.80 14.95 -38.89
N GLN A 81 -4.21 13.78 -38.39
CA GLN A 81 -4.32 12.55 -39.19
C GLN A 81 -5.38 12.64 -40.30
N VAL A 82 -6.51 13.28 -40.02
CA VAL A 82 -7.58 13.52 -41.00
C VAL A 82 -7.09 14.38 -42.17
N CYS A 83 -6.23 15.39 -41.92
CA CYS A 83 -5.68 16.22 -42.99
C CYS A 83 -4.96 15.41 -44.07
N PHE A 84 -4.15 14.41 -43.70
CA PHE A 84 -3.48 13.53 -44.67
C PHE A 84 -4.47 12.64 -45.42
N ILE A 85 -5.47 12.10 -44.72
CA ILE A 85 -6.49 11.23 -45.32
C ILE A 85 -7.32 11.99 -46.36
N LEU A 86 -7.58 13.29 -46.14
CA LEU A 86 -8.32 14.13 -47.08
C LEU A 86 -7.66 14.23 -48.46
N CYS A 87 -6.34 14.03 -48.58
CA CYS A 87 -5.67 14.01 -49.88
C CYS A 87 -6.25 12.93 -50.80
N ALA A 88 -6.63 11.76 -50.28
CA ALA A 88 -7.27 10.69 -51.05
C ALA A 88 -8.62 11.09 -51.68
N PHE A 89 -9.30 12.09 -51.11
CA PHE A 89 -10.64 12.51 -51.52
C PHE A 89 -10.64 13.79 -52.37
N VAL A 90 -9.74 14.73 -52.07
CA VAL A 90 -9.74 16.06 -52.71
C VAL A 90 -8.75 16.13 -53.89
N ALA A 91 -7.69 15.33 -53.86
CA ALA A 91 -6.68 15.23 -54.91
C ALA A 91 -6.55 13.77 -55.38
N SER A 92 -7.68 13.16 -55.76
CA SER A 92 -7.69 11.73 -56.10
C SER A 92 -6.87 11.40 -57.35
N ASP A 93 -6.77 12.34 -58.28
CA ASP A 93 -6.26 12.07 -59.63
C ASP A 93 -4.81 12.51 -59.82
N THR A 94 -4.19 13.09 -58.79
CA THR A 94 -2.80 13.57 -58.82
C THR A 94 -1.80 12.42 -58.71
N SER A 95 -0.66 12.56 -59.39
CA SER A 95 0.53 11.72 -59.26
C SER A 95 1.66 12.59 -58.70
N PRO A 96 2.51 12.10 -57.79
CA PRO A 96 2.87 10.69 -57.55
C PRO A 96 2.06 9.98 -56.45
N ASN A 97 2.16 8.64 -56.40
CA ASN A 97 1.56 7.81 -55.36
C ASN A 97 2.44 7.83 -54.10
N TRP A 98 1.92 8.34 -53.00
CA TRP A 98 2.70 8.49 -51.76
C TRP A 98 1.90 8.19 -50.49
N LEU A 99 0.57 8.18 -50.59
CA LEU A 99 -0.31 8.09 -49.44
C LEU A 99 -0.56 6.64 -49.02
N ALA A 100 -0.05 6.27 -47.84
CA ALA A 100 -0.30 4.97 -47.20
C ALA A 100 -1.66 4.94 -46.47
N LEU A 101 -2.76 4.95 -47.22
CA LEU A 101 -4.13 5.12 -46.71
C LEU A 101 -4.51 4.14 -45.57
N THR A 102 -4.09 2.88 -45.68
CA THR A 102 -4.40 1.81 -44.70
C THR A 102 -3.77 2.09 -43.34
N THR A 103 -2.47 2.44 -43.35
CA THR A 103 -1.71 2.83 -42.19
C THR A 103 -2.31 4.08 -41.55
N LEU A 104 -2.58 5.11 -42.35
CA LEU A 104 -3.10 6.37 -41.82
C LEU A 104 -4.47 6.19 -41.16
N SER A 105 -5.34 5.38 -41.76
CA SER A 105 -6.66 5.06 -41.22
C SER A 105 -6.58 4.18 -39.97
N SER A 106 -5.62 3.25 -39.91
CA SER A 106 -5.38 2.42 -38.72
C SER A 106 -4.98 3.26 -37.50
N TRP A 107 -4.11 4.27 -37.69
CA TRP A 107 -3.69 5.18 -36.63
C TRP A 107 -4.80 6.15 -36.22
N LEU A 108 -5.62 6.61 -37.17
CA LEU A 108 -6.83 7.36 -36.85
C LEU A 108 -7.77 6.56 -35.94
N GLY A 109 -8.06 5.29 -36.30
CA GLY A 109 -8.85 4.39 -35.47
C GLY A 109 -8.23 4.19 -34.08
N TYR A 110 -6.91 4.01 -34.03
CA TYR A 110 -6.18 3.90 -32.77
C TYR A 110 -6.38 5.13 -31.87
N PHE A 111 -6.20 6.35 -32.40
CA PHE A 111 -6.38 7.59 -31.65
C PHE A 111 -7.80 7.74 -31.13
N LEU A 112 -8.80 7.54 -31.99
CA LEU A 112 -10.20 7.67 -31.62
C LEU A 112 -10.61 6.69 -30.51
N ILE A 113 -10.17 5.42 -30.59
CA ILE A 113 -10.49 4.39 -29.59
C ILE A 113 -9.76 4.65 -28.27
N ALA A 114 -8.47 4.99 -28.31
CA ALA A 114 -7.67 5.20 -27.10
C ALA A 114 -8.01 6.50 -26.34
N LEU A 115 -8.56 7.51 -27.01
CA LEU A 115 -9.00 8.78 -26.41
C LEU A 115 -10.44 8.78 -25.92
N SER A 116 -11.27 7.86 -26.39
CA SER A 116 -12.69 7.82 -26.09
C SER A 116 -13.03 6.98 -24.84
N SER A 117 -14.25 7.16 -24.35
CA SER A 117 -14.81 6.30 -23.31
C SER A 117 -15.16 4.92 -23.88
N ARG A 118 -15.35 3.91 -23.02
CA ARG A 118 -15.66 2.53 -23.45
C ARG A 118 -16.83 2.45 -24.44
N ARG A 119 -17.92 3.18 -24.19
CA ARG A 119 -19.11 3.20 -25.05
C ARG A 119 -18.87 3.94 -26.36
N VAL A 120 -18.23 5.11 -26.30
CA VAL A 120 -17.93 5.91 -27.49
C VAL A 120 -16.90 5.20 -28.39
N GLY A 121 -15.91 4.52 -27.79
CA GLY A 121 -14.92 3.76 -28.54
C GLY A 121 -15.48 2.60 -29.34
N LEU A 122 -16.61 1.99 -28.92
CA LEU A 122 -17.30 0.98 -29.74
C LEU A 122 -17.80 1.56 -31.06
N LEU A 123 -18.27 2.81 -31.05
CA LEU A 123 -18.73 3.51 -32.25
C LEU A 123 -17.57 3.83 -33.21
N PHE A 124 -16.34 3.89 -32.71
CA PHE A 124 -15.14 4.19 -33.48
C PHE A 124 -14.45 2.96 -34.08
N ILE A 125 -14.81 1.74 -33.66
CA ILE A 125 -14.31 0.50 -34.26
C ILE A 125 -14.47 0.47 -35.80
N PRO A 126 -15.66 0.78 -36.38
CA PRO A 126 -15.82 0.73 -37.83
C PRO A 126 -15.16 1.88 -38.58
N ILE A 127 -14.81 3.00 -37.93
CA ILE A 127 -14.39 4.22 -38.64
C ILE A 127 -13.12 4.00 -39.46
N ALA A 128 -12.08 3.38 -38.91
CA ALA A 128 -10.84 3.14 -39.65
C ALA A 128 -11.08 2.32 -40.93
N ALA A 129 -11.92 1.30 -40.83
CA ALA A 129 -12.27 0.43 -41.95
C ALA A 129 -13.13 1.18 -42.99
N LEU A 130 -14.13 1.95 -42.54
CA LEU A 130 -15.00 2.76 -43.39
C LEU A 130 -14.24 3.86 -44.14
N VAL A 131 -13.32 4.55 -43.47
CA VAL A 131 -12.46 5.59 -44.09
C VAL A 131 -11.57 4.97 -45.16
N THR A 132 -10.98 3.81 -44.87
CA THR A 132 -10.11 3.10 -45.82
C THR A 132 -10.90 2.67 -47.06
N ILE A 133 -12.06 2.06 -46.89
CA ILE A 133 -12.85 1.59 -48.04
C ILE A 133 -13.44 2.76 -48.83
N ALA A 134 -13.92 3.80 -48.16
CA ALA A 134 -14.41 5.01 -48.81
C ALA A 134 -13.30 5.68 -49.65
N GLY A 135 -12.10 5.85 -49.07
CA GLY A 135 -10.96 6.42 -49.78
C GLY A 135 -10.45 5.54 -50.92
N TRP A 136 -10.66 4.22 -50.87
CA TRP A 136 -10.22 3.30 -51.93
C TRP A 136 -11.26 3.09 -53.03
N THR A 137 -12.54 3.36 -52.79
CA THR A 137 -13.63 3.08 -53.77
C THR A 137 -13.44 3.78 -55.12
N SER A 138 -12.87 4.98 -55.13
CA SER A 138 -12.56 5.75 -56.35
C SER A 138 -11.23 5.36 -57.00
N LYS A 139 -10.44 4.45 -56.39
CA LYS A 139 -9.08 4.08 -56.80
C LYS A 139 -8.18 5.30 -57.08
N PRO A 140 -7.98 6.19 -56.09
CA PRO A 140 -7.21 7.41 -56.29
C PRO A 140 -5.74 7.11 -56.61
N ASN A 141 -5.18 7.85 -57.57
CA ASN A 141 -3.79 7.76 -58.02
C ASN A 141 -2.81 8.16 -56.91
N VAL A 142 -3.17 9.08 -56.01
CA VAL A 142 -2.30 9.50 -54.89
C VAL A 142 -2.01 8.37 -53.88
N VAL A 143 -2.84 7.31 -53.85
CA VAL A 143 -2.72 6.20 -52.90
C VAL A 143 -1.81 5.10 -53.43
N VAL A 144 -0.96 4.56 -52.56
CA VAL A 144 -0.17 3.37 -52.88
C VAL A 144 -1.10 2.14 -52.86
N PRO A 145 -1.33 1.45 -54.00
CA PRO A 145 -2.37 0.43 -54.12
C PRO A 145 -2.16 -0.80 -53.23
N GLY A 146 -0.92 -1.31 -53.18
CA GLY A 146 -0.47 -2.44 -52.37
C GLY A 146 -1.54 -3.45 -51.92
N ALA A 147 -1.71 -3.60 -50.60
CA ALA A 147 -2.68 -4.54 -50.02
C ALA A 147 -4.17 -4.16 -50.26
N LEU A 148 -4.47 -2.99 -50.81
CA LEU A 148 -5.83 -2.56 -51.13
C LEU A 148 -6.34 -3.11 -52.47
N GLU A 149 -5.46 -3.46 -53.42
CA GLU A 149 -5.88 -4.09 -54.68
C GLU A 149 -6.52 -5.47 -54.45
N VAL A 150 -6.10 -6.11 -53.37
CA VAL A 150 -6.48 -7.43 -52.94
C VAL A 150 -7.99 -7.49 -52.59
N PHE A 151 -8.80 -8.18 -53.41
CA PHE A 151 -10.27 -8.20 -53.37
C PHE A 151 -10.91 -6.81 -53.26
N GLY A 152 -10.33 -5.80 -53.92
CA GLY A 152 -10.88 -4.44 -53.88
C GLY A 152 -10.91 -3.82 -52.49
N GLY A 153 -9.99 -4.22 -51.60
CA GLY A 153 -9.78 -3.60 -50.28
C GLY A 153 -10.54 -4.24 -49.13
N TRP A 154 -11.42 -5.21 -49.39
CA TRP A 154 -12.21 -5.89 -48.36
C TRP A 154 -11.39 -6.62 -47.30
N VAL A 155 -10.20 -7.10 -47.67
CA VAL A 155 -9.28 -7.76 -46.73
C VAL A 155 -8.78 -6.79 -45.68
N VAL A 156 -8.30 -5.63 -46.14
CA VAL A 156 -7.83 -4.55 -45.28
C VAL A 156 -8.98 -4.04 -44.41
N PHE A 157 -10.19 -3.94 -44.96
CA PHE A 157 -11.39 -3.58 -44.19
C PHE A 157 -11.61 -4.52 -42.99
N ILE A 158 -11.60 -5.84 -43.22
CA ILE A 158 -11.77 -6.84 -42.14
C ILE A 158 -10.61 -6.79 -41.14
N GLN A 159 -9.38 -6.65 -41.61
CA GLN A 159 -8.19 -6.52 -40.75
C GLN A 159 -8.29 -5.29 -39.84
N LEU A 160 -8.69 -4.14 -40.38
CA LEU A 160 -8.85 -2.90 -39.61
C LEU A 160 -9.98 -3.00 -38.58
N LEU A 161 -11.09 -3.66 -38.92
CA LEU A 161 -12.16 -3.95 -37.96
C LEU A 161 -11.66 -4.83 -36.80
N GLY A 162 -10.97 -5.93 -37.12
CA GLY A 162 -10.42 -6.84 -36.11
C GLY A 162 -9.36 -6.17 -35.24
N GLY A 163 -8.41 -5.46 -35.86
CA GLY A 163 -7.37 -4.70 -35.16
C GLY A 163 -7.96 -3.65 -34.21
N SER A 164 -8.96 -2.88 -34.69
CA SER A 164 -9.67 -1.88 -33.89
C SER A 164 -10.44 -2.51 -32.72
N THR A 165 -11.08 -3.66 -32.95
CA THR A 165 -11.79 -4.42 -31.90
C THR A 165 -10.82 -4.93 -30.83
N ALA A 166 -9.67 -5.49 -31.25
CA ALA A 166 -8.64 -5.97 -30.34
C ALA A 166 -8.00 -4.84 -29.53
N LEU A 167 -7.78 -3.68 -30.14
CA LEU A 167 -7.33 -2.49 -29.44
C LEU A 167 -8.34 -2.02 -28.40
N TRP A 168 -9.62 -1.90 -28.78
CA TRP A 168 -10.68 -1.50 -27.86
C TRP A 168 -10.75 -2.45 -26.65
N TRP A 169 -10.65 -3.76 -26.90
CA TRP A 169 -10.64 -4.76 -25.83
C TRP A 169 -9.38 -4.65 -24.94
N ALA A 170 -8.19 -4.53 -25.53
CA ALA A 170 -6.93 -4.41 -24.80
C ALA A 170 -6.93 -3.14 -23.93
N TRP A 171 -7.31 -1.99 -24.48
CA TRP A 171 -7.38 -0.71 -23.77
C TRP A 171 -8.36 -0.77 -22.58
N ASN A 172 -9.58 -1.27 -22.80
CA ASN A 172 -10.59 -1.28 -21.75
C ASN A 172 -10.32 -2.35 -20.67
N SER A 173 -9.78 -3.51 -21.05
CA SER A 173 -9.38 -4.54 -20.07
C SER A 173 -8.27 -4.04 -19.15
N LEU A 174 -7.23 -3.41 -19.71
CA LEU A 174 -6.15 -2.80 -18.92
C LEU A 174 -6.63 -1.66 -18.03
N ARG A 175 -7.61 -0.87 -18.49
CA ARG A 175 -8.19 0.22 -17.70
C ARG A 175 -8.98 -0.29 -16.49
N ILE A 176 -9.74 -1.36 -16.65
CA ILE A 176 -10.45 -2.01 -15.54
C ILE A 176 -9.44 -2.54 -14.54
N GLU A 177 -8.43 -3.26 -15.02
CA GLU A 177 -7.42 -3.86 -14.16
C GLU A 177 -6.59 -2.83 -13.39
N ALA A 178 -6.19 -1.73 -14.03
CA ALA A 178 -5.49 -0.64 -13.38
C ALA A 178 -6.34 0.03 -12.29
N ARG A 179 -7.65 0.21 -12.55
CA ARG A 179 -8.58 0.75 -11.54
C ARG A 179 -8.72 -0.19 -10.34
N ASP A 180 -8.83 -1.49 -10.59
CA ASP A 180 -8.90 -2.49 -9.51
C ASP A 180 -7.59 -2.54 -8.70
N GLY A 181 -6.44 -2.40 -9.35
CA GLY A 181 -5.13 -2.30 -8.68
C GLY A 181 -5.00 -1.05 -7.80
N ASP A 182 -5.48 0.09 -8.29
CA ASP A 182 -5.50 1.34 -7.53
C ASP A 182 -6.44 1.26 -6.33
N LEU A 183 -7.63 0.68 -6.49
CA LEU A 183 -8.57 0.44 -5.38
C LEU A 183 -7.97 -0.47 -4.31
N ARG A 184 -7.29 -1.55 -4.71
CA ARG A 184 -6.59 -2.42 -3.73
C ARG A 184 -5.51 -1.66 -2.98
N THR A 185 -4.71 -0.84 -3.66
CA THR A 185 -3.66 -0.07 -3.01
C THR A 185 -4.25 0.95 -2.03
N ALA A 186 -5.37 1.60 -2.37
CA ALA A 186 -6.08 2.49 -1.47
C ALA A 186 -6.66 1.76 -0.25
N ASN A 187 -7.19 0.53 -0.43
CA ASN A 187 -7.65 -0.29 0.69
C ASN A 187 -6.50 -0.67 1.63
N LEU A 188 -5.36 -1.11 1.09
CA LEU A 188 -4.16 -1.40 1.90
C LEU A 188 -3.67 -0.17 2.68
N GLU A 189 -3.72 1.01 2.07
CA GLU A 189 -3.39 2.28 2.71
C GLU A 189 -4.36 2.57 3.87
N SER A 190 -5.66 2.37 3.66
CA SER A 190 -6.66 2.54 4.72
C SER A 190 -6.51 1.53 5.87
N GLU A 191 -6.21 0.26 5.57
CA GLU A 191 -5.95 -0.79 6.58
C GLU A 191 -4.69 -0.48 7.39
N THR A 192 -3.66 0.03 6.72
CA THR A 192 -2.43 0.48 7.37
C THR A 192 -2.71 1.63 8.34
N ILE A 193 -3.41 2.68 7.89
CA ILE A 193 -3.77 3.82 8.74
C ILE A 193 -4.61 3.35 9.94
N TYR A 194 -5.54 2.43 9.72
CA TYR A 194 -6.33 1.82 10.79
C TYR A 194 -5.45 1.07 11.80
N SER A 195 -4.47 0.29 11.34
CA SER A 195 -3.56 -0.45 12.22
C SER A 195 -2.69 0.48 13.07
N ILE A 196 -2.20 1.58 12.50
CA ILE A 196 -1.44 2.62 13.23
C ILE A 196 -2.33 3.27 14.28
N ALA A 197 -3.56 3.65 13.91
CA ALA A 197 -4.51 4.24 14.85
C ALA A 197 -4.88 3.27 16.00
N MET A 198 -4.95 1.95 15.73
CA MET A 198 -5.16 0.95 16.78
C MET A 198 -3.96 0.84 17.74
N GLN A 199 -2.73 0.91 17.24
CA GLN A 199 -1.53 0.93 18.09
C GLN A 199 -1.52 2.18 18.98
N GLU A 200 -1.81 3.35 18.42
CA GLU A 200 -1.90 4.60 19.17
C GLU A 200 -2.96 4.47 20.29
N ARG A 201 -4.15 3.95 19.96
CA ARG A 201 -5.20 3.65 20.95
C ARG A 201 -4.73 2.69 22.04
N ALA A 202 -4.04 1.61 21.70
CA ALA A 202 -3.52 0.66 22.68
C ALA A 202 -2.46 1.30 23.60
N GLY A 203 -1.62 2.18 23.06
CA GLY A 203 -0.67 2.97 23.85
C GLY A 203 -1.35 3.96 24.80
N HIS A 204 -2.41 4.63 24.35
CA HIS A 204 -3.23 5.51 25.19
C HIS A 204 -3.97 4.73 26.28
N TRP A 205 -4.53 3.56 25.95
CA TRP A 205 -5.18 2.68 26.93
C TRP A 205 -4.20 2.25 28.02
N ARG A 206 -2.98 1.81 27.66
CA ARG A 206 -1.96 1.42 28.65
C ARG A 206 -1.65 2.56 29.62
N LYS A 207 -1.50 3.79 29.12
CA LYS A 207 -1.26 4.99 29.96
C LYS A 207 -2.44 5.33 30.86
N ALA A 208 -3.68 5.22 30.37
CA ALA A 208 -4.88 5.48 31.16
C ALA A 208 -5.10 4.40 32.23
N ALA A 209 -4.82 3.14 31.88
CA ALA A 209 -4.95 1.99 32.77
C ALA A 209 -3.87 1.94 33.85
N THR A 210 -2.75 2.66 33.70
CA THR A 210 -1.69 2.77 34.70
C THR A 210 -2.24 3.09 36.09
N HIS A 211 -3.21 3.99 36.23
CA HIS A 211 -3.78 4.34 37.54
C HIS A 211 -4.57 3.19 38.20
N ILE A 212 -5.31 2.40 37.40
CA ILE A 212 -6.05 1.25 37.92
C ILE A 212 -5.07 0.15 38.32
N HIS A 213 -4.05 -0.07 37.50
CA HIS A 213 -3.02 -1.05 37.82
C HIS A 213 -2.16 -0.64 39.02
N GLU A 214 -1.82 0.64 39.16
CA GLU A 214 -1.18 1.20 40.36
C GLU A 214 -2.05 0.99 41.60
N SER A 215 -3.38 1.16 41.48
CA SER A 215 -4.31 0.86 42.56
C SER A 215 -4.27 -0.62 42.94
N VAL A 216 -4.32 -1.53 41.96
CA VAL A 216 -4.20 -2.99 42.19
C VAL A 216 -2.88 -3.33 42.88
N LEU A 217 -1.76 -2.79 42.40
CA LEU A 217 -0.43 -3.01 42.98
C LEU A 217 -0.33 -2.47 44.42
N ASN A 218 -0.95 -1.33 44.70
CA ASN A 218 -1.00 -0.77 46.05
C ASN A 218 -1.84 -1.64 46.99
N THR A 219 -2.99 -2.14 46.53
CA THR A 219 -3.82 -3.07 47.31
C THR A 219 -3.12 -4.40 47.54
N LEU A 220 -2.45 -4.97 46.54
CA LEU A 220 -1.60 -6.15 46.68
C LEU A 220 -0.54 -5.94 47.75
N ARG A 221 0.17 -4.82 47.71
CA ARG A 221 1.22 -4.49 48.68
C ARG A 221 0.67 -4.31 50.10
N TYR A 222 -0.49 -3.67 50.24
CA TYR A 222 -1.17 -3.53 51.53
C TYR A 222 -1.49 -4.91 52.14
N VAL A 223 -2.05 -5.81 51.33
CA VAL A 223 -2.43 -7.16 51.74
C VAL A 223 -1.21 -8.03 52.07
N LEU A 224 -0.14 -7.94 51.29
CA LEU A 224 1.09 -8.70 51.53
C LEU A 224 1.87 -8.20 52.77
N ALA A 225 1.79 -6.89 53.08
CA ALA A 225 2.53 -6.30 54.21
C ALA A 225 1.77 -6.31 55.54
N SER A 226 0.44 -6.43 55.53
CA SER A 226 -0.37 -6.31 56.74
C SER A 226 -0.41 -7.60 57.56
N GLN A 227 0.01 -7.53 58.83
CA GLN A 227 -0.16 -8.62 59.81
C GLN A 227 -1.61 -8.73 60.31
N ASN A 228 -2.33 -7.60 60.39
CA ASN A 228 -3.75 -7.52 60.73
C ASN A 228 -4.51 -6.81 59.59
N LEU A 229 -5.33 -7.55 58.88
CA LEU A 229 -5.95 -7.09 57.64
C LEU A 229 -7.31 -6.44 57.90
N ASP A 230 -7.47 -5.17 57.53
CA ASP A 230 -8.77 -4.49 57.57
C ASP A 230 -9.60 -4.93 56.36
N ARG A 231 -10.41 -5.97 56.60
CA ARG A 231 -11.23 -6.60 55.56
C ARG A 231 -12.29 -5.66 55.00
N LYS A 232 -12.80 -4.71 55.80
CA LYS A 232 -13.80 -3.75 55.33
C LYS A 232 -13.16 -2.78 54.34
N ARG A 233 -12.00 -2.24 54.70
CA ARG A 233 -11.20 -1.40 53.81
C ARG A 233 -10.80 -2.13 52.52
N LEU A 234 -10.37 -3.38 52.61
CA LEU A 234 -10.03 -4.19 51.42
C LEU A 234 -11.25 -4.37 50.51
N LYS A 235 -12.44 -4.62 51.07
CA LYS A 235 -13.69 -4.74 50.30
C LYS A 235 -14.06 -3.45 49.57
N ASP A 236 -13.90 -2.31 50.24
CA ASP A 236 -14.17 -0.99 49.66
C ASP A 236 -13.15 -0.66 48.54
N GLU A 237 -11.87 -0.97 48.73
CA GLU A 237 -10.83 -0.79 47.70
C GLU A 237 -11.06 -1.72 46.49
N LEU A 238 -11.46 -2.98 46.70
CA LEU A 238 -11.77 -3.92 45.62
C LEU A 238 -13.04 -3.52 44.86
N ALA A 239 -14.09 -3.07 45.54
CA ALA A 239 -15.30 -2.58 44.88
C ALA A 239 -15.00 -1.41 43.93
N TYR A 240 -14.09 -0.52 44.32
CA TYR A 240 -13.63 0.60 43.48
C TYR A 240 -12.85 0.13 42.24
N VAL A 241 -11.92 -0.81 42.40
CA VAL A 241 -11.12 -1.35 41.29
C VAL A 241 -11.97 -2.19 40.34
N THR A 242 -12.84 -3.05 40.87
CA THR A 242 -13.75 -3.89 40.09
C THR A 242 -14.79 -3.05 39.36
N PHE A 243 -15.29 -1.96 39.96
CA PHE A 243 -16.14 -0.98 39.27
C PHE A 243 -15.38 -0.33 38.10
N GLY A 244 -14.19 0.22 38.34
CA GLY A 244 -13.36 0.85 37.31
C GLY A 244 -12.94 -0.08 36.17
N ARG A 245 -12.80 -1.39 36.43
CA ARG A 245 -12.52 -2.42 35.41
C ARG A 245 -13.78 -2.87 34.67
N SER A 246 -14.90 -3.01 35.35
CA SER A 246 -16.19 -3.41 34.74
C SER A 246 -16.73 -2.35 33.79
N THR A 247 -16.42 -1.08 34.03
CA THR A 247 -16.73 0.02 33.11
C THR A 247 -15.78 0.08 31.92
N LEU A 248 -14.49 -0.23 32.11
CA LEU A 248 -13.53 -0.41 31.00
C LEU A 248 -13.86 -1.61 30.10
N ALA A 249 -14.40 -2.70 30.66
CA ALA A 249 -14.69 -3.94 29.93
C ALA A 249 -16.05 -3.96 29.21
N LYS A 250 -16.99 -3.04 29.54
CA LYS A 250 -18.36 -3.06 28.99
C LYS A 250 -18.62 -2.21 27.76
N ASN A 251 -17.67 -1.41 27.29
CA ASN A 251 -17.99 -0.39 26.29
C ASN A 251 -17.72 -0.85 24.85
N SER A 252 -18.65 -1.69 24.34
CA SER A 252 -18.90 -1.85 22.89
C SER A 252 -19.75 -0.71 22.29
N GLY A 253 -20.03 0.35 23.06
CA GLY A 253 -20.71 1.56 22.62
C GLY A 253 -20.22 2.77 23.42
N SER A 254 -19.24 3.50 22.89
CA SER A 254 -18.77 4.77 23.45
C SER A 254 -19.76 5.86 23.05
N SER A 255 -20.58 6.36 23.97
CA SER A 255 -21.50 7.49 23.72
C SER A 255 -21.52 8.52 24.85
N THR A 256 -22.01 9.73 24.59
CA THR A 256 -22.20 10.80 25.60
C THR A 256 -23.15 10.41 26.73
N ARG A 257 -24.18 9.61 26.43
CA ARG A 257 -25.10 9.08 27.44
C ARG A 257 -24.43 8.02 28.29
N ALA A 258 -23.68 7.10 27.67
CA ALA A 258 -22.88 6.12 28.40
C ALA A 258 -21.85 6.79 29.32
N LEU A 259 -21.21 7.88 28.84
CA LEU A 259 -20.26 8.67 29.63
C LEU A 259 -20.93 9.28 30.87
N ALA A 260 -22.12 9.85 30.71
CA ALA A 260 -22.87 10.43 31.81
C ALA A 260 -23.34 9.35 32.81
N GLU A 261 -23.95 8.26 32.34
CA GLU A 261 -24.41 7.16 33.18
C GLU A 261 -23.24 6.52 33.95
N GLU A 262 -22.05 6.41 33.33
CA GLU A 262 -20.84 5.89 33.96
C GLU A 262 -20.27 6.82 35.03
N VAL A 263 -20.22 8.13 34.77
CA VAL A 263 -19.76 9.14 35.73
C VAL A 263 -20.75 9.31 36.89
N LEU A 264 -22.05 9.15 36.63
CA LEU A 264 -23.13 9.32 37.61
C LEU A 264 -23.34 8.10 38.50
N GLY A 265 -23.16 6.89 37.95
CA GLY A 265 -23.19 5.57 38.62
C GLY A 265 -23.71 5.54 40.06
N SER A 266 -22.84 5.21 41.01
CA SER A 266 -23.20 5.07 42.43
C SER A 266 -23.52 6.38 43.15
N ARG A 267 -23.18 7.54 42.55
CA ARG A 267 -23.33 8.87 43.18
C ARG A 267 -24.71 9.50 42.94
N PHE A 268 -25.44 9.01 41.94
CA PHE A 268 -26.83 9.38 41.67
C PHE A 268 -27.78 8.76 42.71
N GLU A 269 -27.56 7.49 43.06
CA GLU A 269 -28.35 6.79 44.10
C GLU A 269 -28.14 7.38 45.50
N SER A 270 -26.98 7.99 45.76
CA SER A 270 -26.69 8.70 47.02
C SER A 270 -27.18 10.16 47.05
N GLY A 271 -27.80 10.67 45.97
CA GLY A 271 -28.30 12.05 45.88
C GLY A 271 -27.22 13.15 45.80
N VAL A 272 -25.96 12.77 45.54
CA VAL A 272 -24.79 13.68 45.56
C VAL A 272 -24.62 14.39 44.21
N VAL A 273 -25.07 13.78 43.11
CA VAL A 273 -24.97 14.36 41.76
C VAL A 273 -26.34 14.41 41.12
N THR A 274 -26.74 15.58 40.61
CA THR A 274 -27.98 15.79 39.87
C THR A 274 -27.68 16.08 38.40
N LEU A 275 -28.43 15.44 37.50
CA LEU A 275 -28.36 15.72 36.08
C LEU A 275 -29.25 16.93 35.75
N VAL A 276 -28.69 17.94 35.08
CA VAL A 276 -29.44 19.13 34.66
C VAL A 276 -29.63 19.09 33.14
N GLY A 277 -30.86 18.82 32.70
CA GLY A 277 -31.25 18.79 31.28
C GLY A 277 -31.29 17.39 30.66
N ASN A 278 -31.53 17.32 29.34
CA ASN A 278 -31.59 16.07 28.58
C ASN A 278 -30.27 15.86 27.81
N ILE A 279 -29.60 14.72 28.01
CA ILE A 279 -28.34 14.41 27.33
C ILE A 279 -28.64 13.76 25.98
N ALA A 280 -28.21 14.39 24.88
CA ALA A 280 -28.24 13.75 23.57
C ALA A 280 -27.26 12.56 23.54
N ASP A 281 -27.71 11.40 23.07
CA ASP A 281 -26.93 10.15 23.02
C ASP A 281 -26.19 10.04 21.68
N ILE A 282 -24.91 10.42 21.67
CA ILE A 282 -24.09 10.52 20.47
C ILE A 282 -22.85 9.65 20.62
N PRO A 283 -22.49 8.86 19.60
CA PRO A 283 -21.30 8.04 19.64
C PRO A 283 -20.05 8.92 19.73
N LEU A 284 -19.24 8.67 20.75
CA LEU A 284 -17.92 9.22 20.96
C LEU A 284 -16.87 8.25 20.43
N THR A 285 -15.71 8.75 20.01
CA THR A 285 -14.55 7.87 19.84
C THR A 285 -14.08 7.39 21.23
N GLY A 286 -13.53 6.18 21.32
CA GLY A 286 -13.06 5.64 22.62
C GLY A 286 -12.02 6.55 23.31
N GLU A 287 -11.21 7.25 22.53
CA GLU A 287 -10.22 8.23 23.03
C GLU A 287 -10.85 9.45 23.69
N VAL A 288 -11.83 10.08 23.00
CA VAL A 288 -12.60 11.21 23.53
C VAL A 288 -13.39 10.77 24.77
N PHE A 289 -13.98 9.58 24.72
CA PHE A 289 -14.73 9.00 25.84
C PHE A 289 -13.87 8.84 27.09
N GLU A 290 -12.73 8.14 27.00
CA GLU A 290 -11.86 7.88 28.16
C GLU A 290 -11.22 9.14 28.74
N THR A 291 -10.83 10.06 27.87
CA THR A 291 -10.18 11.32 28.28
C THR A 291 -11.18 12.26 28.96
N LEU A 292 -12.41 12.35 28.44
CA LEU A 292 -13.51 13.06 29.10
C LEU A 292 -13.89 12.40 30.42
N ARG A 293 -13.94 11.07 30.48
CA ARG A 293 -14.24 10.32 31.70
C ARG A 293 -13.23 10.60 32.80
N ALA A 294 -11.93 10.45 32.50
CA ALA A 294 -10.86 10.72 33.46
C ALA A 294 -10.90 12.18 33.97
N ALA A 295 -11.13 13.14 33.07
CA ALA A 295 -11.24 14.54 33.44
C ALA A 295 -12.44 14.81 34.36
N LEU A 296 -13.61 14.22 34.07
CA LEU A 296 -14.82 14.39 34.89
C LEU A 296 -14.67 13.75 36.27
N VAL A 297 -14.11 12.54 36.35
CA VAL A 297 -13.85 11.85 37.62
C VAL A 297 -12.93 12.68 38.51
N GLU A 298 -11.87 13.26 37.95
CA GLU A 298 -10.92 14.07 38.72
C GLU A 298 -11.51 15.42 39.14
N LEU A 299 -12.31 16.07 38.28
CA LEU A 299 -13.06 17.29 38.65
C LEU A 299 -14.04 17.02 39.80
N MET A 300 -14.77 15.90 39.75
CA MET A 300 -15.69 15.50 40.81
C MET A 300 -14.95 15.12 42.10
N ARG A 301 -13.83 14.40 42.00
CA ARG A 301 -12.96 14.08 43.14
C ARG A 301 -12.48 15.34 43.85
N ASN A 302 -12.14 16.38 43.09
CA ASN A 302 -11.71 17.65 43.65
C ASN A 302 -12.83 18.36 44.42
N ILE A 303 -14.07 18.33 43.91
CA ILE A 303 -15.22 18.89 44.64
C ILE A 303 -15.48 18.11 45.93
N ASP A 304 -15.48 16.78 45.87
CA ASP A 304 -15.73 15.91 47.04
C ASP A 304 -14.65 16.05 48.13
N ARG A 305 -13.40 16.32 47.74
CA ARG A 305 -12.26 16.47 48.67
C ARG A 305 -12.15 17.86 49.28
N HIS A 306 -12.58 18.90 48.58
CA HIS A 306 -12.28 20.29 48.94
C HIS A 306 -13.52 21.16 49.23
N SER A 307 -14.73 20.69 48.93
CA SER A 307 -15.96 21.43 49.19
C SER A 307 -16.66 20.96 50.47
N GLU A 308 -17.28 21.91 51.20
CA GLU A 308 -18.17 21.61 52.33
C GLU A 308 -19.55 21.17 51.86
N ASP A 309 -20.00 21.69 50.71
CA ASP A 309 -21.25 21.28 50.06
C ASP A 309 -20.96 20.22 48.99
N LYS A 310 -21.65 19.09 49.06
CA LYS A 310 -21.36 17.90 48.23
C LYS A 310 -22.28 17.79 47.02
N GLU A 311 -23.26 18.67 46.86
CA GLU A 311 -24.14 18.67 45.71
C GLU A 311 -23.40 19.11 44.43
N ILE A 312 -23.45 18.26 43.40
CA ILE A 312 -22.86 18.49 42.10
C ILE A 312 -23.96 18.44 41.04
N ALA A 313 -24.05 19.46 40.20
CA ALA A 313 -24.90 19.50 39.02
C ALA A 313 -24.05 19.26 37.76
N LEU A 314 -24.41 18.25 36.96
CA LEU A 314 -23.76 17.92 35.69
C LEU A 314 -24.72 18.20 34.52
N SER A 315 -24.27 18.94 33.51
CA SER A 315 -24.98 19.10 32.24
C SER A 315 -24.06 18.83 31.04
N MET A 316 -24.61 18.22 29.99
CA MET A 316 -23.92 18.01 28.73
C MET A 316 -24.80 18.56 27.61
N THR A 317 -24.29 19.54 26.87
CA THR A 317 -25.01 20.17 25.76
C THR A 317 -24.15 20.17 24.51
N ILE A 318 -24.80 20.07 23.36
CA ILE A 318 -24.13 20.20 22.06
C ILE A 318 -24.71 21.42 21.38
N ASN A 319 -23.83 22.25 20.83
CA ASN A 319 -24.23 23.44 20.09
C ASN A 319 -24.33 23.14 18.58
N ASP A 320 -24.85 24.10 17.81
CA ASP A 320 -25.03 23.99 16.35
C ASP A 320 -23.71 23.85 15.55
N GLN A 321 -22.55 23.82 16.22
CA GLN A 321 -21.22 23.67 15.65
C GLN A 321 -20.58 22.30 15.94
N ASP A 322 -21.36 21.30 16.35
CA ASP A 322 -20.90 19.96 16.78
C ASP A 322 -19.87 20.00 17.93
N LEU A 323 -19.94 21.02 18.79
CA LEU A 323 -19.14 21.09 20.02
C LEU A 323 -19.91 20.51 21.20
N LEU A 324 -19.39 19.44 21.79
CA LEU A 324 -19.83 18.90 23.06
C LEU A 324 -19.30 19.76 24.21
N THR A 325 -20.19 20.38 24.96
CA THR A 325 -19.90 21.14 26.18
C THR A 325 -20.39 20.39 27.40
N ILE A 326 -19.47 20.01 28.29
CA ILE A 326 -19.78 19.36 29.56
C ILE A 326 -19.55 20.36 30.68
N THR A 327 -20.57 20.67 31.45
CA THR A 327 -20.54 21.64 32.55
C THR A 327 -20.81 20.95 33.87
N LEU A 328 -19.96 21.26 34.85
CA LEU A 328 -20.00 20.75 36.20
C LEU A 328 -20.08 21.94 37.17
N VAL A 329 -21.14 22.02 37.97
CA VAL A 329 -21.36 23.08 38.96
C VAL A 329 -21.47 22.43 40.33
N GLY A 330 -20.63 22.82 41.29
CA GLY A 330 -20.70 22.19 42.61
C GLY A 330 -19.72 22.78 43.62
N GLY A 331 -20.18 22.79 44.88
CA GLY A 331 -19.41 23.16 46.06
C GLY A 331 -19.40 24.63 46.48
N THR A 332 -18.72 24.93 47.58
CA THR A 332 -18.50 26.29 48.12
C THR A 332 -17.00 26.60 48.20
N GLN A 333 -16.58 27.78 47.73
CA GLN A 333 -15.18 28.17 47.72
C GLN A 333 -14.76 28.66 49.11
N LYS A 334 -13.88 27.93 49.81
CA LYS A 334 -13.50 28.23 51.19
C LYS A 334 -12.57 29.45 51.33
N ASN A 335 -11.94 29.91 50.23
CA ASN A 335 -11.22 31.19 50.14
C ASN A 335 -10.91 31.53 48.66
N VAL A 336 -11.10 32.80 48.27
CA VAL A 336 -10.85 33.29 46.89
C VAL A 336 -9.34 33.42 46.56
N ASN A 337 -8.48 33.34 47.57
CA ASN A 337 -7.04 33.61 47.47
C ASN A 337 -6.11 32.38 47.48
N ASP A 338 -6.65 31.15 47.50
CA ASP A 338 -5.80 29.96 47.41
C ASP A 338 -5.33 29.74 45.95
N PRO A 339 -4.01 29.65 45.68
CA PRO A 339 -3.51 29.39 44.34
C PRO A 339 -3.98 28.00 43.87
N PRO A 340 -4.37 27.84 42.59
CA PRO A 340 -4.76 26.53 42.07
C PRO A 340 -3.60 25.55 42.21
N GLY A 341 -3.86 24.40 42.83
CA GLY A 341 -2.86 23.34 43.01
C GLY A 341 -2.27 22.84 41.69
N ILE A 342 -1.01 22.42 41.74
CA ILE A 342 -0.15 22.01 40.61
C ILE A 342 -0.78 20.91 39.71
N GLY A 343 -1.75 20.14 40.22
CA GLY A 343 -2.47 19.12 39.46
C GLY A 343 -3.49 19.66 38.44
N ARG A 344 -4.04 20.87 38.64
CA ARG A 344 -5.20 21.37 37.87
C ARG A 344 -4.84 21.98 36.50
N SER A 345 -3.69 22.64 36.37
CA SER A 345 -3.30 23.34 35.14
C SER A 345 -2.43 22.50 34.20
N THR A 346 -1.67 21.53 34.72
CA THR A 346 -0.61 20.84 33.95
C THR A 346 -1.02 19.46 33.42
N VAL A 347 -1.80 18.68 34.16
CA VAL A 347 -2.12 17.27 33.82
C VAL A 347 -3.49 17.14 33.14
N LEU A 348 -4.52 17.80 33.69
CA LEU A 348 -5.86 17.85 33.08
C LEU A 348 -5.86 18.69 31.79
N GLY A 349 -5.19 19.84 31.80
CA GLY A 349 -5.08 20.71 30.63
C GLY A 349 -4.33 20.08 29.47
N SER A 350 -3.24 19.33 29.73
CA SER A 350 -2.49 18.65 28.66
C SER A 350 -3.24 17.46 28.08
N SER A 351 -3.93 16.68 28.92
CA SER A 351 -4.75 15.54 28.49
C SER A 351 -5.98 15.99 27.68
N LEU A 352 -6.64 17.07 28.09
CA LEU A 352 -7.77 17.64 27.35
C LEU A 352 -7.32 18.31 26.04
N ASN A 353 -6.21 19.04 26.05
CA ASN A 353 -5.67 19.63 24.80
C ASN A 353 -5.31 18.56 23.76
N ALA A 354 -4.90 17.35 24.18
CA ALA A 354 -4.56 16.25 23.26
C ALA A 354 -5.74 15.79 22.40
N ILE A 355 -6.96 15.85 22.94
CA ILE A 355 -8.21 15.56 22.21
C ILE A 355 -8.86 16.82 21.60
N GLY A 356 -8.11 17.93 21.53
CA GLY A 356 -8.61 19.22 21.07
C GLY A 356 -9.65 19.86 22.00
N ALA A 357 -9.71 19.42 23.26
CA ALA A 357 -10.65 19.90 24.26
C ALA A 357 -10.09 21.05 25.09
N SER A 358 -10.94 22.01 25.46
CA SER A 358 -10.58 23.12 26.35
C SER A 358 -11.33 23.05 27.69
N LEU A 359 -10.63 23.36 28.79
CA LEU A 359 -11.19 23.43 30.14
C LEU A 359 -11.33 24.89 30.58
N TYR A 360 -12.55 25.30 30.90
CA TYR A 360 -12.86 26.60 31.49
C TYR A 360 -13.24 26.41 32.96
N SER A 361 -12.81 27.34 33.80
CA SER A 361 -13.16 27.37 35.22
C SER A 361 -13.65 28.77 35.58
N GLY A 362 -14.73 28.84 36.35
CA GLY A 362 -15.35 30.08 36.74
C GLY A 362 -16.32 29.88 37.90
N VAL A 363 -17.26 30.80 38.02
CA VAL A 363 -18.30 30.79 39.05
C VAL A 363 -19.66 30.92 38.34
N ASP A 364 -20.68 30.21 38.80
CA ASP A 364 -22.05 30.36 38.29
C ASP A 364 -22.71 31.65 38.79
N GLU A 365 -23.94 31.93 38.33
CA GLU A 365 -24.71 33.13 38.71
C GLU A 365 -25.03 33.19 40.21
N ASN A 366 -24.92 32.08 40.93
CA ASN A 366 -25.18 31.94 42.36
C ASN A 366 -23.91 31.90 43.21
N GLY A 367 -22.73 32.17 42.64
CA GLY A 367 -21.47 32.18 43.39
C GLY A 367 -20.83 30.80 43.58
N ARG A 368 -21.30 29.75 42.90
CA ARG A 368 -20.77 28.38 43.02
C ARG A 368 -19.67 28.11 42.00
N PRO A 369 -18.62 27.34 42.33
CA PRO A 369 -17.59 26.95 41.36
C PRO A 369 -18.20 26.19 40.17
N LYS A 370 -17.82 26.61 38.96
CA LYS A 370 -18.24 26.05 37.68
C LYS A 370 -17.00 25.63 36.87
N SER A 371 -16.99 24.39 36.36
CA SER A 371 -15.99 23.91 35.40
C SER A 371 -16.69 23.45 34.13
N SER A 372 -16.18 23.84 32.95
CA SER A 372 -16.76 23.48 31.66
C SER A 372 -15.69 22.92 30.71
N ILE A 373 -15.91 21.74 30.15
CA ILE A 373 -15.06 21.10 29.12
C ILE A 373 -15.74 21.25 27.76
N VAL A 374 -15.02 21.63 26.70
CA VAL A 374 -15.57 21.78 25.34
C VAL A 374 -14.76 20.93 24.35
N VAL A 375 -15.40 20.08 23.51
CA VAL A 375 -14.76 19.13 22.56
C VAL A 375 -15.46 19.14 21.19
N SER A 376 -14.71 18.98 20.08
CA SER A 376 -15.26 18.87 18.72
C SER A 376 -15.49 17.42 18.27
N LEU A 377 -16.60 17.13 17.56
CA LEU A 377 -17.05 15.77 17.22
C LEU A 377 -16.85 15.33 15.74
N SER A 378 -16.17 16.10 14.90
CA SER A 378 -16.27 16.00 13.42
C SER A 378 -15.61 14.80 12.70
N ASP A 379 -14.82 13.93 13.36
CA ASP A 379 -13.95 12.95 12.67
C ASP A 379 -14.29 11.46 12.87
N ALA A 380 -15.49 11.13 13.36
CA ALA A 380 -15.84 9.76 13.75
C ALA A 380 -16.84 9.10 12.78
N THR A 381 -16.42 8.50 11.66
CA THR A 381 -17.10 7.30 11.09
C THR A 381 -16.40 6.63 9.89
N SER A 382 -16.32 5.30 9.99
CA SER A 382 -16.41 4.26 8.94
C SER A 382 -15.13 3.61 8.36
N SER A 383 -15.08 2.27 8.45
CA SER A 383 -14.69 1.37 7.36
C SER A 383 -15.09 -0.09 7.65
N SER A 384 -15.46 -0.82 6.58
CA SER A 384 -15.75 -2.28 6.55
C SER A 384 -15.03 -2.87 5.32
N PRO A 385 -14.57 -4.14 5.35
CA PRO A 385 -13.55 -4.64 4.43
C PRO A 385 -14.14 -5.33 3.18
N GLY A 386 -13.37 -5.32 2.08
CA GLY A 386 -13.81 -5.90 0.81
C GLY A 386 -12.71 -6.28 -0.20
N ILE A 387 -12.24 -7.54 -0.07
CA ILE A 387 -11.85 -8.52 -1.10
C ILE A 387 -10.63 -8.24 -2.00
N GLN A 388 -9.63 -9.13 -1.88
CA GLN A 388 -8.50 -9.29 -2.80
C GLN A 388 -8.89 -10.07 -4.07
N VAL A 389 -8.49 -9.53 -5.22
CA VAL A 389 -8.33 -10.29 -6.46
C VAL A 389 -6.82 -10.29 -6.81
N VAL A 390 -6.33 -11.31 -7.51
CA VAL A 390 -4.91 -11.50 -7.83
C VAL A 390 -4.46 -10.52 -8.93
N GLY A 391 -3.34 -9.83 -8.76
CA GLY A 391 -2.78 -8.87 -9.72
C GLY A 391 -1.68 -9.48 -10.61
N PHE A 392 -1.57 -8.99 -11.86
CA PHE A 392 -0.62 -9.44 -12.88
C PHE A 392 0.72 -8.71 -12.82
N LEU A 393 1.76 -9.22 -13.52
CA LEU A 393 3.06 -8.55 -13.57
C LEU A 393 3.01 -7.23 -14.36
N PRO A 394 3.79 -6.21 -13.96
CA PRO A 394 3.68 -4.86 -14.49
C PRO A 394 4.18 -4.72 -15.95
N PHE A 395 4.91 -5.71 -16.45
CA PHE A 395 5.57 -5.72 -17.76
C PHE A 395 4.66 -6.16 -18.91
N ASP A 396 3.61 -6.93 -18.61
CA ASP A 396 2.75 -7.56 -19.62
C ASP A 396 1.67 -6.59 -20.15
N LYS A 397 1.34 -5.55 -19.38
CA LYS A 397 0.28 -4.57 -19.67
C LYS A 397 0.60 -3.68 -20.87
N ALA A 398 1.80 -3.10 -20.91
CA ALA A 398 2.19 -2.18 -21.98
C ALA A 398 2.38 -2.88 -23.33
N ARG A 399 2.91 -4.11 -23.32
CA ARG A 399 3.12 -4.93 -24.52
C ARG A 399 1.81 -5.36 -25.15
N LEU A 400 0.81 -5.69 -24.33
CA LEU A 400 -0.51 -6.09 -24.80
C LEU A 400 -1.19 -4.99 -25.63
N LEU A 401 -1.08 -3.72 -25.21
CA LEU A 401 -1.72 -2.59 -25.91
C LEU A 401 -1.22 -2.42 -27.35
N VAL A 402 0.04 -2.78 -27.62
CA VAL A 402 0.63 -2.70 -28.96
C VAL A 402 0.48 -4.01 -29.73
N THR A 403 0.69 -5.16 -29.08
CA THR A 403 0.76 -6.46 -29.77
C THR A 403 -0.60 -7.08 -30.06
N ALA A 404 -1.65 -6.79 -29.28
CA ALA A 404 -3.00 -7.31 -29.52
C ALA A 404 -3.60 -6.90 -30.89
N PRO A 405 -3.62 -5.61 -31.28
CA PRO A 405 -4.14 -5.21 -32.59
C PRO A 405 -3.31 -5.82 -33.73
N ILE A 406 -1.98 -5.79 -33.63
CA ILE A 406 -1.07 -6.35 -34.63
C ILE A 406 -1.29 -7.86 -34.81
N ALA A 407 -1.44 -8.61 -33.71
CA ALA A 407 -1.70 -10.04 -33.75
C ALA A 407 -3.03 -10.36 -34.44
N THR A 408 -4.05 -9.54 -34.19
CA THR A 408 -5.40 -9.73 -34.75
C THR A 408 -5.43 -9.40 -36.25
N MET A 409 -4.75 -8.33 -36.66
CA MET A 409 -4.57 -7.99 -38.08
C MET A 409 -3.80 -9.10 -38.82
N SER A 410 -2.76 -9.66 -38.20
CA SER A 410 -1.98 -10.76 -38.76
C SER A 410 -2.81 -12.04 -38.90
N LEU A 411 -3.63 -12.37 -37.89
CA LEU A 411 -4.51 -13.54 -37.90
C LEU A 411 -5.61 -13.42 -38.98
N LEU A 412 -6.25 -12.26 -39.10
CA LEU A 412 -7.26 -12.05 -40.15
C LEU A 412 -6.64 -12.00 -41.55
N GLY A 413 -5.42 -11.45 -41.67
CA GLY A 413 -4.65 -11.52 -42.92
C GLY A 413 -4.26 -12.93 -43.33
N SER A 414 -3.98 -13.79 -42.36
CA SER A 414 -3.56 -15.18 -42.62
C SER A 414 -4.67 -16.05 -43.21
N VAL A 415 -5.93 -15.87 -42.78
CA VAL A 415 -7.12 -16.54 -43.34
C VAL A 415 -7.32 -16.17 -44.80
N TYR A 416 -7.04 -14.91 -45.13
CA TYR A 416 -7.14 -14.41 -46.48
C TYR A 416 -6.02 -14.96 -47.38
N PHE A 417 -4.79 -14.96 -46.88
CA PHE A 417 -3.62 -15.49 -47.58
C PHE A 417 -3.72 -17.00 -47.87
N LEU A 418 -4.32 -17.76 -46.96
CA LEU A 418 -4.66 -19.18 -47.17
C LEU A 418 -5.60 -19.37 -48.38
N ARG A 419 -6.56 -18.46 -48.58
CA ARG A 419 -7.48 -18.51 -49.71
C ARG A 419 -6.80 -18.20 -51.04
N THR A 420 -5.87 -17.23 -51.08
CA THR A 420 -5.12 -16.91 -52.31
C THR A 420 -4.12 -18.00 -52.68
N MET A 421 -3.51 -18.64 -51.68
CA MET A 421 -2.65 -19.81 -51.88
C MET A 421 -3.44 -21.00 -52.46
N TRP A 422 -4.67 -21.23 -51.99
CA TRP A 422 -5.56 -22.28 -52.49
C TRP A 422 -6.02 -22.07 -53.95
N LEU A 423 -5.99 -20.83 -54.43
CA LEU A 423 -6.37 -20.47 -55.80
C LEU A 423 -5.20 -20.53 -56.80
N GLY A 424 -4.02 -21.01 -56.36
CA GLY A 424 -2.89 -21.30 -57.25
C GLY A 424 -1.97 -20.13 -57.59
N ALA A 425 -2.00 -19.04 -56.81
CA ALA A 425 -1.01 -17.97 -56.94
C ALA A 425 0.38 -18.49 -56.53
N GLY A 426 1.36 -18.45 -57.42
CA GLY A 426 2.67 -19.15 -57.39
C GLY A 426 3.66 -18.75 -56.28
N VAL A 427 3.22 -18.65 -55.03
CA VAL A 427 4.08 -18.46 -53.86
C VAL A 427 4.62 -19.81 -53.41
N ALA A 428 5.94 -19.92 -53.21
CA ALA A 428 6.59 -21.14 -52.72
C ALA A 428 5.93 -21.64 -51.41
N GLU A 429 5.29 -22.80 -51.46
CA GLU A 429 4.36 -23.31 -50.44
C GLU A 429 4.95 -23.30 -49.03
N TRP A 430 6.25 -23.55 -48.89
CA TRP A 430 6.94 -23.57 -47.59
C TRP A 430 7.03 -22.20 -46.90
N SER A 431 7.22 -21.11 -47.65
CA SER A 431 7.30 -19.76 -47.10
C SER A 431 5.96 -19.30 -46.51
N ALA A 432 4.87 -19.73 -47.14
CA ALA A 432 3.50 -19.51 -46.70
C ALA A 432 3.23 -20.22 -45.36
N TRP A 433 3.57 -21.51 -45.27
CA TRP A 433 3.41 -22.28 -44.03
C TRP A 433 4.20 -21.67 -42.86
N LEU A 434 5.45 -21.26 -43.08
CA LEU A 434 6.26 -20.60 -42.05
C LEU A 434 5.65 -19.27 -41.58
N GLY A 435 5.09 -18.48 -42.50
CA GLY A 435 4.33 -17.27 -42.17
C GLY A 435 3.13 -17.57 -41.27
N LEU A 436 2.32 -18.59 -41.62
CA LEU A 436 1.15 -19.00 -40.84
C LEU A 436 1.52 -19.54 -39.45
N PHE A 437 2.58 -20.36 -39.36
CA PHE A 437 3.11 -20.82 -38.08
C PHE A 437 3.58 -19.63 -37.22
N GLY A 438 4.25 -18.64 -37.83
CA GLY A 438 4.64 -17.40 -37.18
C GLY A 438 3.46 -16.66 -36.56
N VAL A 439 2.34 -16.52 -37.29
CA VAL A 439 1.10 -15.90 -36.81
C VAL A 439 0.49 -16.68 -35.65
N ALA A 440 0.42 -18.01 -35.78
CA ALA A 440 -0.12 -18.87 -34.73
C ALA A 440 0.70 -18.73 -33.44
N ILE A 441 2.04 -18.75 -33.55
CA ILE A 441 2.95 -18.54 -32.42
C ILE A 441 2.74 -17.15 -31.81
N ALA A 442 2.70 -16.10 -32.64
CA ALA A 442 2.47 -14.73 -32.18
C ALA A 442 1.13 -14.58 -31.43
N ALA A 443 0.05 -15.18 -31.95
CA ALA A 443 -1.25 -15.22 -31.29
C ALA A 443 -1.20 -15.96 -29.94
N VAL A 444 -0.57 -17.14 -29.89
CA VAL A 444 -0.40 -17.91 -28.65
C VAL A 444 0.37 -17.12 -27.61
N VAL A 445 1.44 -16.41 -28.01
CA VAL A 445 2.25 -15.59 -27.11
C VAL A 445 1.43 -14.43 -26.53
N VAL A 446 0.64 -13.73 -27.36
CA VAL A 446 -0.24 -12.64 -26.91
C VAL A 446 -1.38 -13.15 -26.02
N VAL A 447 -1.97 -14.30 -26.33
CA VAL A 447 -3.07 -14.88 -25.54
C VAL A 447 -2.57 -15.40 -24.19
N LYS A 448 -1.43 -16.12 -24.17
CA LYS A 448 -0.85 -16.63 -22.93
C LYS A 448 -0.31 -15.54 -22.03
N ARG A 449 0.03 -14.36 -22.58
CA ARG A 449 0.55 -13.19 -21.84
C ARG A 449 1.71 -13.55 -20.89
N ARG A 450 2.59 -14.46 -21.32
CA ARG A 450 3.74 -14.92 -20.54
C ARG A 450 5.03 -14.60 -21.27
N HIS A 451 6.00 -14.09 -20.52
CA HIS A 451 7.34 -13.89 -21.03
C HIS A 451 7.94 -15.23 -21.50
N VAL A 452 8.40 -15.28 -22.74
CA VAL A 452 9.06 -16.46 -23.32
C VAL A 452 10.54 -16.42 -22.92
N ARG A 453 11.11 -17.57 -22.54
CA ARG A 453 12.56 -17.65 -22.24
C ARG A 453 13.37 -17.24 -23.47
N PRO A 454 14.49 -16.49 -23.32
CA PRO A 454 15.24 -15.94 -24.46
C PRO A 454 15.62 -16.97 -25.52
N MET A 455 16.13 -18.15 -25.12
CA MET A 455 16.54 -19.20 -26.06
C MET A 455 15.37 -19.81 -26.83
N VAL A 456 14.23 -20.04 -26.15
CA VAL A 456 12.99 -20.48 -26.80
C VAL A 456 12.48 -19.39 -27.75
N GLY A 457 12.60 -18.13 -27.33
CA GLY A 457 12.33 -16.93 -28.12
C GLY A 457 13.08 -16.87 -29.44
N VAL A 458 14.39 -17.11 -29.41
CA VAL A 458 15.22 -17.17 -30.62
C VAL A 458 14.75 -18.28 -31.54
N ALA A 459 14.50 -19.49 -31.02
CA ALA A 459 14.05 -20.60 -31.85
C ALA A 459 12.71 -20.29 -32.56
N ILE A 460 11.74 -19.74 -31.84
CA ILE A 460 10.41 -19.45 -32.41
C ILE A 460 10.38 -18.20 -33.29
N VAL A 461 11.24 -17.19 -33.06
CA VAL A 461 11.26 -15.97 -33.91
C VAL A 461 11.86 -16.23 -35.29
N LEU A 462 12.74 -17.23 -35.40
CA LEU A 462 13.37 -17.61 -36.67
C LEU A 462 12.35 -18.11 -37.71
N ILE A 463 11.25 -18.73 -37.26
CA ILE A 463 10.19 -19.27 -38.12
C ILE A 463 9.61 -18.19 -39.05
N PRO A 464 9.03 -17.09 -38.54
CA PRO A 464 8.59 -16.00 -39.41
C PRO A 464 9.75 -15.18 -39.99
N ALA A 465 10.92 -15.11 -39.33
CA ALA A 465 12.03 -14.28 -39.81
C ALA A 465 12.66 -14.78 -41.11
N LEU A 466 12.65 -16.09 -41.36
CA LEU A 466 13.23 -16.70 -42.56
C LEU A 466 12.34 -16.56 -43.80
N VAL A 467 11.06 -16.19 -43.65
CA VAL A 467 10.08 -16.11 -44.74
C VAL A 467 10.58 -15.28 -45.92
N PRO A 468 11.09 -14.05 -45.75
CA PRO A 468 11.55 -13.25 -46.88
C PRO A 468 12.78 -13.86 -47.56
N SER A 469 13.74 -14.38 -46.79
CA SER A 469 14.98 -14.96 -47.30
C SER A 469 14.73 -16.17 -48.21
N LEU A 470 13.73 -16.99 -47.90
CA LEU A 470 13.33 -18.13 -48.74
C LEU A 470 12.69 -17.72 -50.07
N LEU A 471 12.28 -16.45 -50.21
CA LEU A 471 11.65 -15.93 -51.42
C LEU A 471 12.64 -15.17 -52.31
N VAL A 472 13.82 -14.78 -51.81
CA VAL A 472 14.81 -13.95 -52.53
C VAL A 472 15.38 -14.63 -53.79
N GLU A 473 15.35 -15.97 -53.84
CA GLU A 473 15.87 -16.76 -54.96
C GLU A 473 14.93 -16.78 -56.17
N ASN A 474 13.66 -16.40 -56.00
CA ASN A 474 12.68 -16.38 -57.08
C ASN A 474 12.72 -15.06 -57.87
N GLN A 475 12.35 -15.13 -59.15
CA GLN A 475 12.05 -13.94 -59.95
C GLN A 475 10.55 -13.65 -59.87
N PHE A 476 10.18 -12.38 -59.67
CA PHE A 476 8.80 -11.97 -59.46
C PHE A 476 8.33 -10.99 -60.54
N GLU A 477 7.08 -11.14 -60.94
CA GLU A 477 6.37 -10.21 -61.79
C GLU A 477 5.57 -9.21 -60.95
N CYS A 478 5.09 -8.13 -61.58
CA CYS A 478 4.24 -7.14 -60.91
C CYS A 478 2.97 -7.74 -60.29
N ALA A 479 2.42 -8.79 -60.91
CA ALA A 479 1.24 -9.50 -60.42
C ALA A 479 1.48 -10.17 -59.05
N ASP A 480 2.73 -10.55 -58.74
CA ASP A 480 3.06 -11.23 -57.48
C ASP A 480 3.10 -10.28 -56.28
N SER A 481 3.21 -8.97 -56.53
CA SER A 481 3.31 -7.96 -55.47
C SER A 481 2.12 -7.98 -54.51
N GLY A 482 0.91 -8.26 -55.03
CA GLY A 482 -0.32 -8.38 -54.25
C GLY A 482 -0.34 -9.57 -53.28
N SER A 483 0.45 -10.62 -53.53
CA SER A 483 0.56 -11.80 -52.65
C SER A 483 1.77 -11.72 -51.71
N ILE A 484 2.88 -11.14 -52.19
CA ILE A 484 4.13 -11.06 -51.45
C ILE A 484 4.13 -9.94 -50.39
N ALA A 485 3.55 -8.78 -50.69
CA ALA A 485 3.50 -7.66 -49.73
C ALA A 485 2.72 -8.00 -48.43
N PRO A 486 1.55 -8.67 -48.48
CA PRO A 486 0.87 -9.16 -47.27
C PRO A 486 1.69 -10.19 -46.48
N LEU A 487 2.36 -11.13 -47.15
CA LEU A 487 3.18 -12.16 -46.50
C LEU A 487 4.38 -11.54 -45.78
N LEU A 488 5.03 -10.54 -46.40
CA LEU A 488 6.10 -9.77 -45.78
C LEU A 488 5.60 -9.04 -44.53
N THR A 489 4.44 -8.39 -44.61
CA THR A 489 3.84 -7.68 -43.48
C THR A 489 3.49 -8.62 -42.32
N ILE A 490 2.84 -9.76 -42.61
CA ILE A 490 2.42 -10.74 -41.61
C ILE A 490 3.62 -11.38 -40.90
N SER A 491 4.67 -11.74 -41.66
CA SER A 491 5.90 -12.28 -41.09
C SER A 491 6.64 -11.24 -40.23
N GLY A 492 6.72 -9.99 -40.69
CA GLY A 492 7.32 -8.89 -39.93
C GLY A 492 6.61 -8.64 -38.61
N TYR A 493 5.28 -8.53 -38.65
CA TYR A 493 4.44 -8.40 -37.46
C TYR A 493 4.60 -9.56 -36.48
N SER A 494 4.70 -10.78 -36.98
CA SER A 494 4.94 -11.98 -36.15
C SER A 494 6.30 -11.93 -35.45
N VAL A 495 7.36 -11.56 -36.17
CA VAL A 495 8.70 -11.34 -35.60
C VAL A 495 8.65 -10.30 -34.49
N MET A 496 7.96 -9.18 -34.72
CA MET A 496 7.87 -8.08 -33.76
C MET A 496 7.08 -8.42 -32.50
N ILE A 497 5.97 -9.15 -32.64
CA ILE A 497 5.20 -9.65 -31.50
C ILE A 497 6.07 -10.61 -30.68
N ILE A 498 6.68 -11.61 -31.32
CA ILE A 498 7.52 -12.57 -30.62
C ILE A 498 8.69 -11.86 -29.93
N ALA A 499 9.34 -10.90 -30.60
CA ALA A 499 10.40 -10.07 -30.04
C ALA A 499 9.93 -9.28 -28.81
N ALA A 500 8.73 -8.69 -28.88
CA ALA A 500 8.15 -7.94 -27.78
C ALA A 500 7.97 -8.80 -26.53
N TRP A 501 7.79 -10.12 -26.66
CA TRP A 501 7.48 -11.01 -25.54
C TRP A 501 8.61 -11.99 -25.14
N SER A 502 9.70 -12.08 -25.91
CA SER A 502 10.78 -13.05 -25.71
C SER A 502 12.14 -12.48 -25.29
N GLY A 503 12.31 -11.15 -25.34
CA GLY A 503 13.51 -10.44 -24.89
C GLY A 503 14.36 -9.89 -26.03
N ARG A 504 15.38 -9.08 -25.68
CA ARG A 504 16.16 -8.28 -26.63
C ARG A 504 16.90 -9.12 -27.68
N LEU A 505 17.46 -10.25 -27.27
CA LEU A 505 18.30 -11.08 -28.14
C LEU A 505 17.50 -11.73 -29.28
N ALA A 506 16.34 -12.31 -28.97
CA ALA A 506 15.42 -12.83 -29.98
C ALA A 506 14.94 -11.72 -30.92
N GLY A 507 14.64 -10.53 -30.38
CA GLY A 507 14.27 -9.37 -31.19
C GLY A 507 15.35 -8.95 -32.19
N ILE A 508 16.59 -8.75 -31.73
CA ILE A 508 17.70 -8.33 -32.59
C ILE A 508 17.95 -9.35 -33.71
N ILE A 509 18.03 -10.64 -33.36
CA ILE A 509 18.30 -11.71 -34.35
C ILE A 509 17.16 -11.84 -35.35
N GLY A 510 15.91 -11.94 -34.87
CA GLY A 510 14.75 -12.10 -35.74
C GLY A 510 14.56 -10.93 -36.69
N LEU A 511 14.72 -9.69 -36.19
CA LEU A 511 14.59 -8.48 -37.01
C LEU A 511 15.73 -8.33 -38.01
N ALA A 512 16.97 -8.64 -37.63
CA ALA A 512 18.11 -8.57 -38.55
C ALA A 512 17.93 -9.53 -39.73
N ILE A 513 17.53 -10.78 -39.45
CA ILE A 513 17.31 -11.81 -40.48
C ILE A 513 16.12 -11.41 -41.38
N TRP A 514 15.00 -11.02 -40.77
CA TRP A 514 13.79 -10.64 -41.51
C TRP A 514 14.01 -9.39 -42.39
N ALA A 515 14.67 -8.35 -41.85
CA ALA A 515 14.93 -7.11 -42.58
C ALA A 515 15.94 -7.34 -43.72
N TYR A 516 16.98 -8.16 -43.48
CA TYR A 516 17.95 -8.52 -44.52
C TYR A 516 17.26 -9.26 -45.69
N GLY A 517 16.47 -10.29 -45.37
CA GLY A 517 15.71 -11.02 -46.40
C GLY A 517 14.67 -10.14 -47.11
N GLY A 518 13.98 -9.27 -46.36
CA GLY A 518 12.98 -8.36 -46.92
C GLY A 518 13.57 -7.30 -47.84
N LEU A 519 14.76 -6.76 -47.51
CA LEU A 519 15.50 -5.87 -48.41
C LEU A 519 15.93 -6.60 -49.69
N GLY A 520 16.45 -7.82 -49.55
CA GLY A 520 16.77 -8.68 -50.70
C GLY A 520 15.56 -8.92 -51.60
N LEU A 521 14.39 -9.15 -51.00
CA LEU A 521 13.13 -9.38 -51.71
C LEU A 521 12.65 -8.13 -52.47
N VAL A 522 12.70 -6.95 -51.85
CA VAL A 522 12.34 -5.67 -52.50
C VAL A 522 13.19 -5.41 -53.74
N LEU A 523 14.50 -5.73 -53.68
CA LEU A 523 15.42 -5.51 -54.80
C LEU A 523 15.17 -6.44 -56.00
N ARG A 524 14.44 -7.56 -55.80
CA ARG A 524 14.07 -8.49 -56.87
C ARG A 524 12.85 -8.03 -57.69
N PHE A 525 12.03 -7.13 -57.17
CA PHE A 525 10.87 -6.61 -57.91
C PHE A 525 11.27 -5.55 -58.95
N PRO A 526 10.62 -5.54 -60.13
CA PRO A 526 10.73 -4.46 -61.12
C PRO A 526 10.41 -3.09 -60.50
N SER A 527 11.07 -2.02 -60.96
CA SER A 527 10.94 -0.66 -60.43
C SER A 527 9.49 -0.18 -60.33
N ASN A 528 8.67 -0.50 -61.33
CA ASN A 528 7.30 -0.01 -61.47
C ASN A 528 6.33 -0.61 -60.42
N CYS A 529 6.73 -1.67 -59.73
CA CYS A 529 5.88 -2.41 -58.79
C CYS A 529 6.57 -2.60 -57.42
N ARG A 530 7.77 -2.03 -57.27
CA ARG A 530 8.60 -2.12 -56.07
C ARG A 530 8.01 -1.39 -54.87
N ASP A 531 7.20 -0.36 -55.11
CA ASP A 531 6.68 0.53 -54.06
C ASP A 531 5.74 -0.20 -53.09
N SER A 532 4.92 -1.13 -53.59
CA SER A 532 4.03 -1.96 -52.78
C SER A 532 4.80 -2.82 -51.75
N VAL A 533 5.86 -3.49 -52.19
CA VAL A 533 6.67 -4.38 -51.34
C VAL A 533 7.59 -3.55 -50.41
N SER A 534 8.11 -2.43 -50.91
CA SER A 534 8.88 -1.47 -50.10
C SER A 534 8.04 -0.90 -48.96
N LEU A 535 6.79 -0.55 -49.22
CA LEU A 535 5.87 -0.04 -48.20
C LEU A 535 5.53 -1.10 -47.16
N ALA A 536 5.37 -2.37 -47.55
CA ALA A 536 5.17 -3.49 -46.60
C ALA A 536 6.38 -3.70 -45.67
N LEU A 537 7.60 -3.65 -46.22
CA LEU A 537 8.84 -3.70 -45.44
C LEU A 537 8.91 -2.52 -44.47
N LEU A 538 8.70 -1.31 -44.97
CA LEU A 538 8.83 -0.08 -44.21
C LEU A 538 7.77 0.01 -43.11
N ASN A 539 6.53 -0.39 -43.39
CA ASN A 539 5.43 -0.45 -42.42
C ASN A 539 5.76 -1.37 -41.23
N SER A 540 6.44 -2.49 -41.47
CA SER A 540 6.87 -3.37 -40.39
C SER A 540 8.06 -2.77 -39.63
N LEU A 541 9.05 -2.20 -40.31
CA LEU A 541 10.23 -1.58 -39.66
C LEU A 541 9.87 -0.35 -38.80
N VAL A 542 8.91 0.45 -39.24
CA VAL A 542 8.44 1.65 -38.53
C VAL A 542 7.76 1.31 -37.19
N VAL A 543 7.10 0.16 -37.09
CA VAL A 543 6.41 -0.22 -35.84
C VAL A 543 7.40 -0.61 -34.72
N LEU A 544 8.66 -0.89 -35.06
CA LEU A 544 9.69 -1.39 -34.15
C LEU A 544 10.11 -0.35 -33.09
N PRO A 545 10.52 0.89 -33.47
CA PRO A 545 10.80 1.93 -32.49
C PRO A 545 9.60 2.21 -31.58
N ILE A 546 8.38 2.12 -32.10
CA ILE A 546 7.14 2.30 -31.32
C ILE A 546 7.04 1.22 -30.23
N ILE A 547 7.18 -0.06 -30.58
CA ILE A 547 7.13 -1.17 -29.62
C ILE A 547 8.22 -1.00 -28.55
N LEU A 548 9.44 -0.66 -28.94
CA LEU A 548 10.57 -0.52 -28.01
C LEU A 548 10.36 0.63 -27.02
N ILE A 549 10.03 1.82 -27.51
CA ILE A 549 9.82 3.02 -26.67
C ILE A 549 8.66 2.79 -25.70
N VAL A 550 7.53 2.29 -26.19
CA VAL A 550 6.31 2.11 -25.39
C VAL A 550 6.47 0.98 -24.39
N SER A 551 7.12 -0.13 -24.78
CA SER A 551 7.42 -1.23 -23.84
C SER A 551 8.38 -0.77 -22.74
N PHE A 552 9.39 0.04 -23.07
CA PHE A 552 10.34 0.55 -22.09
C PHE A 552 9.69 1.53 -21.11
N ILE A 553 8.94 2.50 -21.62
CA ILE A 553 8.27 3.52 -20.80
C ILE A 553 7.19 2.88 -19.94
N GLY A 554 6.36 2.02 -20.53
CA GLY A 554 5.35 1.27 -19.80
C GLY A 554 5.99 0.43 -18.70
N ALA A 555 7.04 -0.33 -19.00
CA ALA A 555 7.77 -1.11 -18.00
C ALA A 555 8.33 -0.25 -16.86
N LYS A 556 8.83 0.95 -17.15
CA LYS A 556 9.32 1.87 -16.11
C LYS A 556 8.18 2.40 -15.25
N ALA A 557 7.10 2.89 -15.87
CA ALA A 557 5.96 3.46 -15.15
C ALA A 557 5.27 2.42 -14.25
N TYR A 558 5.06 1.21 -14.77
CA TYR A 558 4.42 0.13 -14.03
C TYR A 558 5.32 -0.50 -12.95
N ARG A 559 6.66 -0.48 -13.12
CA ARG A 559 7.59 -0.86 -12.04
C ARG A 559 7.47 0.09 -10.85
N ASN A 560 7.45 1.40 -11.10
CA ASN A 560 7.31 2.40 -10.04
C ASN A 560 6.02 2.21 -9.24
N ALA A 561 4.90 1.92 -9.92
CA ALA A 561 3.63 1.61 -9.25
C ALA A 561 3.70 0.31 -8.43
N ALA A 562 4.32 -0.74 -8.97
CA ALA A 562 4.46 -2.02 -8.28
C ALA A 562 5.38 -1.95 -7.05
N ASP A 563 6.46 -1.18 -7.11
CA ASP A 563 7.38 -0.98 -5.99
C ASP A 563 6.69 -0.24 -4.84
N ARG A 564 5.77 0.71 -5.14
CA ARG A 564 4.90 1.32 -4.13
C ARG A 564 4.01 0.28 -3.46
N THR A 565 3.30 -0.55 -4.22
CA THR A 565 2.43 -1.58 -3.65
C THR A 565 3.22 -2.57 -2.78
N ARG A 566 4.45 -2.92 -3.16
CA ARG A 566 5.34 -3.78 -2.35
C ARG A 566 5.74 -3.10 -1.05
N ALA A 567 6.16 -1.83 -1.10
CA ALA A 567 6.51 -1.06 0.08
C ALA A 567 5.33 -0.95 1.06
N MET A 568 4.13 -0.67 0.55
CA MET A 568 2.91 -0.61 1.36
C MET A 568 2.57 -1.95 2.01
N ARG A 569 2.69 -3.08 1.29
CA ARG A 569 2.48 -4.41 1.88
C ARG A 569 3.50 -4.76 2.96
N GLN A 570 4.76 -4.39 2.76
CA GLN A 570 5.79 -4.62 3.77
C GLN A 570 5.48 -3.81 5.04
N LEU A 571 5.06 -2.56 4.86
CA LEU A 571 4.68 -1.69 5.96
C LEU A 571 3.42 -2.21 6.67
N GLU A 572 2.38 -2.63 5.95
CA GLU A 572 1.18 -3.25 6.52
C GLU A 572 1.51 -4.50 7.36
N VAL A 573 2.36 -5.40 6.86
CA VAL A 573 2.77 -6.61 7.61
C VAL A 573 3.48 -6.23 8.91
N ILE A 574 4.37 -5.24 8.86
CA ILE A 574 5.06 -4.74 10.05
C ILE A 574 4.05 -4.15 11.04
N GLU A 575 3.20 -3.22 10.59
CA GLU A 575 2.25 -2.55 11.50
C GLU A 575 1.18 -3.49 12.06
N ARG A 576 0.74 -4.48 11.27
CA ARG A 576 -0.18 -5.51 11.76
C ARG A 576 0.46 -6.42 12.81
N SER A 577 1.72 -6.81 12.61
CA SER A 577 2.45 -7.61 13.60
C SER A 577 2.63 -6.87 14.93
N ARG A 578 2.88 -5.56 14.86
CA ARG A 578 2.97 -4.68 16.03
C ARG A 578 1.62 -4.50 16.74
N ALA A 579 0.54 -4.30 15.98
CA ALA A 579 -0.80 -4.20 16.54
C ALA A 579 -1.19 -5.48 17.29
N GLN A 580 -0.90 -6.65 16.72
CA GLN A 580 -1.11 -7.95 17.38
C GLN A 580 -0.29 -8.08 18.67
N ALA A 581 0.98 -7.69 18.65
CA ALA A 581 1.82 -7.71 19.85
C ALA A 581 1.28 -6.78 20.95
N ALA A 582 0.74 -5.61 20.61
CA ALA A 582 0.11 -4.71 21.57
C ALA A 582 -1.16 -5.31 22.19
N ASP A 583 -1.99 -5.98 21.39
CA ASP A 583 -3.20 -6.65 21.86
C ASP A 583 -2.87 -7.82 22.79
N ASP A 584 -1.87 -8.64 22.44
CA ASP A 584 -1.42 -9.76 23.28
C ASP A 584 -0.95 -9.29 24.66
N LEU A 585 -0.25 -8.15 24.74
CA LEU A 585 0.19 -7.57 26.01
C LEU A 585 -0.98 -7.09 26.87
N ASN A 586 -1.97 -6.47 26.24
CA ASN A 586 -3.17 -6.04 26.96
C ASN A 586 -3.92 -7.26 27.52
N ALA A 587 -4.00 -8.35 26.75
CA ALA A 587 -4.60 -9.60 27.22
C ALA A 587 -3.84 -10.24 28.39
N GLN A 588 -2.51 -10.27 28.34
CA GLN A 588 -1.67 -10.77 29.43
C GLN A 588 -1.86 -9.95 30.72
N LEU A 589 -1.86 -8.62 30.60
CA LEU A 589 -2.08 -7.71 31.72
C LEU A 589 -3.46 -7.92 32.36
N ASP A 590 -4.51 -7.99 31.54
CA ASP A 590 -5.87 -8.19 32.04
C ASP A 590 -6.04 -9.56 32.73
N GLN A 591 -5.37 -10.60 32.22
CA GLN A 591 -5.33 -11.92 32.86
C GLN A 591 -4.62 -11.89 34.22
N ALA A 592 -3.47 -11.22 34.32
CA ALA A 592 -2.73 -11.10 35.58
C ALA A 592 -3.54 -10.33 36.63
N VAL A 593 -4.14 -9.21 36.23
CA VAL A 593 -4.98 -8.37 37.09
C VAL A 593 -6.25 -9.10 37.53
N SER A 594 -6.96 -9.81 36.64
CA SER A 594 -8.13 -10.62 37.04
C SER A 594 -7.78 -11.70 38.06
N THR A 595 -6.67 -12.39 37.84
CA THR A 595 -6.22 -13.44 38.75
C THR A 595 -5.91 -12.86 40.12
N ALA A 596 -5.18 -11.74 40.18
CA ALA A 596 -4.89 -11.04 41.43
C ALA A 596 -6.16 -10.59 42.17
N LEU A 597 -7.10 -9.97 41.46
CA LEU A 597 -8.36 -9.49 42.05
C LEU A 597 -9.20 -10.63 42.62
N ARG A 598 -9.30 -11.76 41.92
CA ARG A 598 -10.04 -12.93 42.40
C ARG A 598 -9.47 -13.47 43.73
N GLU A 599 -8.14 -13.57 43.84
CA GLU A 599 -7.51 -14.00 45.08
C GLU A 599 -7.70 -12.98 46.21
N LEU A 600 -7.64 -11.67 45.89
CA LEU A 600 -7.92 -10.60 46.85
C LEU A 600 -9.38 -10.60 47.33
N GLU A 601 -10.34 -10.86 46.44
CA GLU A 601 -11.77 -10.99 46.78
C GLU A 601 -12.01 -12.16 47.75
N LEU A 602 -11.37 -13.32 47.52
CA LEU A 602 -11.46 -14.46 48.43
C LEU A 602 -10.95 -14.12 49.84
N VAL A 603 -9.86 -13.35 49.94
CA VAL A 603 -9.33 -12.86 51.23
C VAL A 603 -10.29 -11.85 51.87
N ALA A 604 -10.88 -10.96 51.08
CA ALA A 604 -11.83 -9.94 51.56
C ALA A 604 -13.15 -10.55 52.08
N ASP A 605 -13.62 -11.64 51.45
CA ASP A 605 -14.81 -12.39 51.86
C ASP A 605 -14.59 -13.30 53.08
N GLY A 606 -13.37 -13.31 53.61
CA GLY A 606 -13.03 -13.91 54.88
C GLY A 606 -12.20 -15.18 54.79
N GLY A 607 -11.71 -15.53 53.60
CA GLY A 607 -10.71 -16.58 53.41
C GLY A 607 -9.43 -16.30 54.20
N GLU A 608 -8.78 -17.37 54.67
CA GLU A 608 -7.51 -17.26 55.37
C GLU A 608 -6.37 -16.97 54.37
N MET A 609 -5.45 -16.10 54.77
CA MET A 609 -4.23 -15.81 54.02
C MET A 609 -3.24 -16.98 54.18
N THR A 610 -3.47 -18.05 53.44
CA THR A 610 -2.56 -19.20 53.37
C THR A 610 -1.26 -18.83 52.65
N ASP A 611 -0.20 -19.58 52.91
CA ASP A 611 1.08 -19.39 52.21
C ASP A 611 0.95 -19.57 50.68
N GLN A 612 0.00 -20.39 50.23
CA GLN A 612 -0.30 -20.57 48.80
C GLN A 612 -0.92 -19.32 48.18
N VAL A 613 -1.89 -18.69 48.85
CA VAL A 613 -2.52 -17.44 48.37
C VAL A 613 -1.49 -16.30 48.37
N ARG A 614 -0.70 -16.18 49.45
CA ARG A 614 0.39 -15.20 49.52
C ARG A 614 1.38 -15.38 48.36
N HIS A 615 1.80 -16.61 48.11
CA HIS A 615 2.71 -16.94 47.01
C HIS A 615 2.11 -16.59 45.64
N GLN A 616 0.82 -16.87 45.40
CA GLN A 616 0.15 -16.50 44.15
C GLN A 616 0.06 -14.98 43.95
N LEU A 617 -0.28 -14.22 45.00
CA LEU A 617 -0.32 -12.75 44.95
C LEU A 617 1.07 -12.16 44.68
N GLU A 618 2.13 -12.72 45.27
CA GLU A 618 3.52 -12.32 45.01
C GLU A 618 3.95 -12.58 43.56
N VAL A 619 3.52 -13.70 42.96
CA VAL A 619 3.75 -14.00 41.54
C VAL A 619 3.02 -12.99 40.65
N GLN A 620 1.75 -12.66 40.95
CA GLN A 620 1.00 -11.68 40.15
C GLN A 620 1.52 -10.25 40.31
N ASP A 621 1.99 -9.82 41.48
CA ASP A 621 2.61 -8.48 41.66
C ASP A 621 3.81 -8.31 40.73
N GLY A 622 4.70 -9.32 40.66
CA GLY A 622 5.84 -9.32 39.75
C GLY A 622 5.43 -9.24 38.28
N ARG A 623 4.44 -10.07 37.89
CA ARG A 623 3.91 -10.13 36.52
C ARG A 623 3.30 -8.79 36.09
N ILE A 624 2.39 -8.24 36.90
CA ILE A 624 1.72 -6.95 36.64
C ILE A 624 2.75 -5.82 36.49
N ARG A 625 3.74 -5.73 37.40
CA ARG A 625 4.80 -4.71 37.31
C ARG A 625 5.63 -4.81 36.04
N SER A 626 6.01 -6.03 35.64
CA SER A 626 6.84 -6.23 34.45
C SER A 626 6.15 -5.77 33.16
N VAL A 627 4.83 -6.00 33.05
CA VAL A 627 4.06 -5.64 31.85
C VAL A 627 3.78 -4.13 31.78
N ILE A 628 3.60 -3.46 32.92
CA ILE A 628 3.33 -2.01 32.97
C ILE A 628 4.59 -1.18 32.73
N GLN A 629 5.72 -1.60 33.29
CA GLN A 629 6.95 -0.82 33.26
C GLN A 629 7.70 -0.92 31.94
N VAL A 630 7.40 -1.92 31.11
CA VAL A 630 8.11 -2.18 29.85
C VAL A 630 7.21 -1.95 28.65
N ASP A 631 7.56 -0.95 27.84
CA ASP A 631 7.01 -0.77 26.50
C ASP A 631 7.93 -1.45 25.47
N PRO A 632 7.56 -2.63 24.92
CA PRO A 632 8.46 -3.43 24.10
C PRO A 632 8.88 -2.79 22.77
N GLU A 633 8.24 -1.69 22.37
CA GLU A 633 8.62 -0.95 21.17
C GLU A 633 9.65 0.15 21.43
N ARG A 634 9.69 0.68 22.66
CA ARG A 634 10.55 1.82 23.03
C ARG A 634 11.72 1.39 23.89
N ASP A 635 11.50 0.41 24.74
CA ASP A 635 12.50 -0.05 25.69
C ASP A 635 13.46 -1.04 25.04
N GLY A 636 14.70 -0.97 25.49
CA GLY A 636 15.82 -1.74 25.00
C GLY A 636 15.75 -3.21 25.40
N ALA A 637 16.65 -3.99 24.80
CA ALA A 637 16.56 -5.45 24.83
C ALA A 637 16.58 -6.05 26.25
N PHE A 638 17.24 -5.43 27.23
CA PHE A 638 17.26 -5.95 28.61
C PHE A 638 15.89 -5.87 29.30
N ALA A 639 15.15 -4.77 29.10
CA ALA A 639 13.81 -4.63 29.68
C ALA A 639 12.83 -5.63 29.04
N VAL A 640 12.87 -5.77 27.70
CA VAL A 640 12.03 -6.71 26.96
C VAL A 640 12.34 -8.17 27.34
N LEU A 641 13.63 -8.51 27.44
CA LEU A 641 14.06 -9.84 27.87
C LEU A 641 13.57 -10.14 29.29
N MET A 642 13.77 -9.22 30.23
CA MET A 642 13.35 -9.47 31.61
C MET A 642 11.84 -9.56 31.78
N ARG A 643 11.06 -8.77 31.06
CA ARG A 643 9.60 -8.94 31.06
C ARG A 643 9.22 -10.34 30.60
N THR A 644 9.81 -10.80 29.49
CA THR A 644 9.53 -12.14 28.93
C THR A 644 9.92 -13.23 29.91
N LEU A 645 11.09 -13.13 30.55
CA LEU A 645 11.51 -14.08 31.58
C LEU A 645 10.61 -14.05 32.81
N VAL A 646 10.20 -12.87 33.29
CA VAL A 646 9.27 -12.76 34.43
C VAL A 646 7.93 -13.44 34.13
N GLU A 647 7.42 -13.28 32.90
CA GLU A 647 6.21 -13.95 32.44
C GLU A 647 6.36 -15.48 32.44
N GLU A 648 7.42 -16.00 31.80
CA GLU A 648 7.69 -17.44 31.73
C GLU A 648 7.86 -18.08 33.11
N VAL A 649 8.56 -17.41 34.03
CA VAL A 649 8.76 -17.95 35.38
C VAL A 649 7.50 -17.81 36.25
N ALA A 650 6.65 -16.81 35.98
CA ALA A 650 5.36 -16.67 36.66
C ALA A 650 4.40 -17.82 36.29
N GLU A 651 4.41 -18.29 35.03
CA GLU A 651 3.66 -19.49 34.61
C GLU A 651 4.11 -20.75 35.37
N LEU A 652 5.39 -20.83 35.74
CA LEU A 652 5.95 -21.90 36.56
C LEU A 652 5.71 -21.71 38.07
N GLY A 653 5.05 -20.62 38.46
CA GLY A 653 4.78 -20.25 39.85
C GLY A 653 6.04 -19.83 40.61
N ILE A 654 7.05 -19.27 39.94
CA ILE A 654 8.28 -18.76 40.55
C ILE A 654 8.13 -17.26 40.83
N ARG A 655 8.62 -16.79 41.97
CA ARG A 655 8.46 -15.41 42.41
C ARG A 655 9.55 -14.50 41.86
N ALA A 656 9.13 -13.44 41.16
CA ALA A 656 9.99 -12.35 40.70
C ALA A 656 9.57 -11.03 41.35
N ASN A 657 10.46 -10.40 42.12
CA ASN A 657 10.22 -9.10 42.73
C ASN A 657 10.79 -7.98 41.86
N VAL A 658 9.93 -7.37 41.05
CA VAL A 658 10.31 -6.32 40.10
C VAL A 658 10.41 -4.97 40.80
N LYS A 659 11.63 -4.44 40.94
CA LYS A 659 11.91 -3.14 41.57
C LYS A 659 11.69 -1.97 40.63
N GLY A 660 12.14 -2.11 39.39
CA GLY A 660 12.06 -1.10 38.35
C GLY A 660 12.64 -1.64 37.06
N MET A 661 11.96 -1.39 35.93
CA MET A 661 12.47 -1.69 34.60
C MET A 661 12.47 -0.43 33.77
N VAL A 662 13.64 0.17 33.60
CA VAL A 662 13.88 1.32 32.74
C VAL A 662 15.09 1.00 31.90
N SER A 663 15.04 1.17 30.59
CA SER A 663 16.21 0.93 29.74
C SER A 663 16.33 1.99 28.66
N SER A 664 17.48 2.02 27.97
CA SER A 664 17.65 2.80 26.77
C SER A 664 16.74 2.31 25.63
N HIS A 665 16.83 2.92 24.44
CA HIS A 665 16.11 2.43 23.25
C HIS A 665 16.95 1.41 22.45
N ASP A 666 18.02 0.85 23.02
CA ASP A 666 18.91 -0.09 22.33
C ASP A 666 18.29 -1.49 22.19
N ALA A 667 17.69 -1.72 21.03
CA ALA A 667 17.01 -2.96 20.66
C ALA A 667 17.94 -4.05 20.11
N ARG A 668 19.27 -3.91 20.20
CA ARG A 668 20.19 -4.96 19.72
C ARG A 668 19.94 -6.29 20.44
N PRO A 669 19.90 -7.42 19.71
CA PRO A 669 19.57 -8.71 20.30
C PRO A 669 20.58 -9.12 21.37
N ILE A 670 20.10 -9.77 22.42
CA ILE A 670 20.92 -10.33 23.50
C ILE A 670 21.34 -11.75 23.11
N ASP A 671 22.58 -12.13 23.43
CA ASP A 671 23.08 -13.47 23.16
C ASP A 671 22.24 -14.53 23.91
N SER A 672 21.86 -15.58 23.20
CA SER A 672 21.17 -16.77 23.75
C SER A 672 21.87 -17.42 24.96
N GLN A 673 23.17 -17.18 25.14
CA GLN A 673 23.90 -17.64 26.33
C GLN A 673 23.50 -16.87 27.59
N VAL A 674 23.29 -15.55 27.46
CA VAL A 674 22.83 -14.70 28.56
C VAL A 674 21.40 -15.04 28.93
N ASP A 675 20.52 -15.19 27.95
CA ASP A 675 19.13 -15.59 28.16
C ASP A 675 19.01 -16.94 28.93
N ARG A 676 19.78 -17.96 28.49
CA ARG A 676 19.86 -19.25 29.19
C ARG A 676 20.39 -19.13 30.62
N LEU A 677 21.42 -18.30 30.83
CA LEU A 677 22.00 -18.07 32.14
C LEU A 677 20.95 -17.48 33.10
N LEU A 678 20.22 -16.45 32.65
CA LEU A 678 19.19 -15.79 33.45
C LEU A 678 18.05 -16.76 33.78
N SER A 679 17.58 -17.52 32.79
CA SER A 679 16.57 -18.57 32.99
C SER A 679 17.00 -19.58 34.07
N MET A 680 18.25 -20.06 34.01
CA MET A 680 18.80 -20.98 35.02
C MET A 680 18.87 -20.35 36.41
N LEU A 681 19.22 -19.06 36.52
CA LEU A 681 19.25 -18.34 37.81
C LEU A 681 17.87 -18.27 38.45
N PHE A 682 16.80 -18.02 37.69
CA PHE A 682 15.43 -18.06 38.20
C PHE A 682 15.01 -19.46 38.66
N LEU A 683 15.28 -20.48 37.85
CA LEU A 683 14.96 -21.86 38.18
C LEU A 683 15.72 -22.35 39.43
N ALA A 684 17.01 -22.00 39.55
CA ALA A 684 17.84 -22.34 40.69
C ALA A 684 17.41 -21.61 41.98
N ASN A 685 16.82 -20.42 41.85
CA ASN A 685 16.34 -19.61 42.98
C ASN A 685 14.87 -19.84 43.34
N ARG A 686 14.23 -20.92 42.86
CA ARG A 686 12.79 -21.19 43.01
C ARG A 686 12.23 -21.04 44.44
N SER A 687 13.03 -21.35 45.46
CA SER A 687 12.60 -21.25 46.87
C SER A 687 12.53 -19.81 47.39
N ASN A 688 13.27 -18.88 46.79
CA ASN A 688 13.36 -17.49 47.21
C ASN A 688 12.81 -16.54 46.13
N ALA A 689 12.47 -15.31 46.50
CA ALA A 689 12.11 -14.30 45.51
C ALA A 689 13.39 -13.78 44.83
N THR A 690 13.44 -13.85 43.49
CA THR A 690 14.51 -13.19 42.71
C THR A 690 14.15 -11.72 42.55
N GLN A 691 15.00 -10.80 43.03
CA GLN A 691 14.79 -9.38 42.78
C GLN A 691 15.31 -9.02 41.39
N VAL A 692 14.53 -8.24 40.65
CA VAL A 692 14.84 -7.83 39.28
C VAL A 692 14.84 -6.32 39.18
N GLN A 693 15.91 -5.76 38.62
CA GLN A 693 15.98 -4.35 38.29
C GLN A 693 16.69 -4.15 36.95
N VAL A 694 16.09 -3.37 36.06
CA VAL A 694 16.72 -2.88 34.84
C VAL A 694 16.78 -1.36 34.94
N PHE A 695 17.95 -0.78 34.71
CA PHE A 695 18.12 0.67 34.68
C PHE A 695 19.15 1.06 33.61
N THR A 696 19.14 2.32 33.21
CA THR A 696 20.11 2.89 32.27
C THR A 696 20.79 4.09 32.92
N ASP A 697 22.10 4.21 32.78
CA ASP A 697 22.85 5.39 33.23
C ASP A 697 23.05 6.43 32.10
N GLY A 698 22.49 6.16 30.91
CA GLY A 698 22.62 6.97 29.70
C GLY A 698 23.83 6.62 28.83
N VAL A 699 24.73 5.75 29.29
CA VAL A 699 25.90 5.24 28.57
C VAL A 699 25.86 3.72 28.42
N GLU A 700 25.45 3.02 29.48
CA GLU A 700 25.23 1.58 29.55
C GLU A 700 23.82 1.26 30.08
N ASP A 701 23.25 0.16 29.58
CA ASP A 701 22.10 -0.47 30.21
C ASP A 701 22.58 -1.54 31.19
N HIS A 702 21.95 -1.58 32.36
CA HIS A 702 22.25 -2.50 33.44
C HIS A 702 21.03 -3.36 33.77
N LEU A 703 21.26 -4.66 33.93
CA LEU A 703 20.31 -5.63 34.45
C LEU A 703 20.89 -6.25 35.72
N VAL A 704 20.18 -6.11 36.84
CA VAL A 704 20.57 -6.62 38.15
C VAL A 704 19.57 -7.67 38.62
N LEU A 705 20.10 -8.83 38.99
CA LEU A 705 19.35 -9.93 39.61
C LEU A 705 19.93 -10.26 40.99
N THR A 706 19.09 -10.23 42.02
CA THR A 706 19.50 -10.66 43.36
C THR A 706 19.06 -12.09 43.62
N VAL A 707 20.04 -12.98 43.87
CA VAL A 707 19.84 -14.43 44.05
C VAL A 707 20.53 -14.96 45.30
N SER A 708 20.14 -16.16 45.75
CA SER A 708 20.79 -16.83 46.87
C SER A 708 22.16 -17.44 46.50
N ARG A 709 23.02 -17.65 47.51
CA ARG A 709 24.32 -18.32 47.33
C ARG A 709 24.22 -19.70 46.68
N SER A 710 23.21 -20.48 47.07
CA SER A 710 22.97 -21.83 46.53
C SER A 710 22.60 -21.77 45.05
N SER A 711 21.80 -20.78 44.66
CA SER A 711 21.40 -20.57 43.26
C SER A 711 22.58 -20.15 42.41
N LEU A 712 23.42 -19.23 42.92
CA LEU A 712 24.64 -18.79 42.25
C LEU A 712 25.57 -19.98 41.94
N ARG A 713 25.83 -20.83 42.94
CA ARG A 713 26.66 -22.04 42.78
C ARG A 713 26.05 -23.08 41.84
N ALA A 714 24.73 -23.25 41.87
CA ALA A 714 24.03 -24.21 41.00
C ALA A 714 24.19 -23.86 39.51
N VAL A 715 24.37 -22.58 39.19
CA VAL A 715 24.60 -22.08 37.83
C VAL A 715 26.10 -21.97 37.52
N GLY A 716 26.98 -22.34 38.45
CA GLY A 716 28.43 -22.36 38.26
C GLY A 716 29.12 -21.01 38.47
N LEU A 717 28.43 -20.00 38.98
CA LEU A 717 28.98 -18.66 39.24
C LEU A 717 29.56 -18.55 40.67
N SER A 718 30.60 -17.75 40.81
CA SER A 718 31.32 -17.48 42.05
C SER A 718 31.23 -16.01 42.47
N PRO A 719 31.28 -15.69 43.78
CA PRO A 719 31.34 -14.31 44.25
C PRO A 719 32.57 -13.58 43.71
N GLY A 720 32.40 -12.34 43.23
CA GLY A 720 33.48 -11.54 42.64
C GLY A 720 33.90 -11.98 41.24
N GLU A 721 33.12 -12.88 40.61
CA GLU A 721 33.39 -13.31 39.24
C GLU A 721 33.04 -12.21 38.24
N HIS A 722 33.92 -12.05 37.25
CA HIS A 722 33.74 -11.16 36.12
C HIS A 722 33.90 -11.96 34.83
N GLN A 723 32.93 -11.88 33.94
CA GLN A 723 32.96 -12.60 32.67
C GLN A 723 32.46 -11.71 31.53
N ASP A 724 33.19 -11.69 30.42
CA ASP A 724 32.74 -11.04 29.20
C ASP A 724 31.95 -12.04 28.34
N LEU A 725 30.65 -11.77 28.16
CA LEU A 725 29.71 -12.55 27.35
C LEU A 725 29.43 -11.77 26.05
N GLY A 726 30.45 -11.70 25.20
CA GLY A 726 30.40 -10.90 23.96
C GLY A 726 30.42 -9.40 24.25
N GLU A 727 29.32 -8.69 23.97
CA GLU A 727 29.17 -7.25 24.25
C GLU A 727 28.63 -6.96 25.67
N ILE A 728 28.27 -8.00 26.42
CA ILE A 728 27.68 -7.89 27.76
C ILE A 728 28.73 -8.30 28.80
N ARG A 729 28.93 -7.45 29.80
CA ARG A 729 29.81 -7.73 30.94
C ARG A 729 28.99 -8.25 32.10
N LEU A 730 29.33 -9.44 32.59
CA LEU A 730 28.75 -10.03 33.79
C LEU A 730 29.67 -9.76 34.98
N GLN A 731 29.06 -9.34 36.09
CA GLN A 731 29.73 -9.15 37.37
C GLN A 731 28.87 -9.71 38.51
N VAL A 732 29.50 -10.42 39.45
CA VAL A 732 28.84 -10.94 40.65
C VAL A 732 29.33 -10.19 41.89
N GLU A 733 28.45 -9.42 42.52
CA GLU A 733 28.74 -8.69 43.75
C GLU A 733 28.01 -9.28 44.97
N LEU A 734 28.52 -8.99 46.17
CA LEU A 734 27.80 -9.25 47.42
C LEU A 734 26.63 -8.27 47.53
N GLY A 735 25.43 -8.78 47.76
CA GLY A 735 24.23 -7.95 47.94
C GLY A 735 24.25 -7.18 49.26
N ASP A 736 23.52 -6.07 49.29
CA ASP A 736 23.41 -5.18 50.45
C ASP A 736 22.82 -5.89 51.68
N GLU A 737 23.40 -5.70 52.87
CA GLU A 737 23.10 -6.43 54.13
C GLU A 737 21.71 -6.12 54.74
N SER A 738 20.83 -5.38 54.04
CA SER A 738 19.60 -4.82 54.62
C SER A 738 18.36 -5.72 54.63
N ILE A 739 18.47 -7.01 54.26
CA ILE A 739 17.31 -7.92 54.19
C ILE A 739 17.64 -9.31 54.75
N ASP A 740 17.44 -9.49 56.06
CA ASP A 740 17.02 -10.68 56.84
C ASP A 740 17.35 -12.13 56.38
N SER A 741 18.35 -12.39 55.53
CA SER A 741 18.81 -13.74 55.26
C SER A 741 20.28 -13.79 54.82
N ALA A 742 20.96 -14.84 55.26
CA ALA A 742 22.38 -15.09 54.99
C ALA A 742 22.75 -14.96 53.49
N GLY A 743 23.57 -13.95 53.17
CA GLY A 743 24.34 -13.81 51.92
C GLY A 743 23.53 -13.85 50.62
N SER A 744 22.89 -12.73 50.26
CA SER A 744 22.37 -12.49 48.90
C SER A 744 23.49 -12.02 47.97
N TYR A 745 23.40 -12.34 46.67
CA TYR A 745 24.38 -11.95 45.66
C TYR A 745 23.67 -11.24 44.50
N ALA A 746 24.27 -10.15 44.02
CA ALA A 746 23.80 -9.39 42.87
C ALA A 746 24.56 -9.83 41.62
N VAL A 747 23.84 -10.37 40.63
CA VAL A 747 24.36 -10.64 39.29
C VAL A 747 24.02 -9.44 38.42
N ILE A 748 25.03 -8.71 38.00
CA ILE A 748 24.94 -7.47 37.21
C ILE A 748 25.39 -7.77 35.79
N LEU A 749 24.53 -7.48 34.83
CA LEU A 749 24.83 -7.51 33.41
C LEU A 749 24.83 -6.08 32.88
N SER A 750 25.94 -5.67 32.27
CA SER A 750 26.12 -4.31 31.75
C SER A 750 26.42 -4.34 30.26
N ARG A 751 25.77 -3.49 29.47
CA ARG A 751 25.98 -3.37 28.02
C ARG A 751 26.02 -1.91 27.60
N LYS A 752 27.03 -1.52 26.82
CA LYS A 752 27.11 -0.17 26.24
C LYS A 752 25.97 0.09 25.26
N ILE A 753 25.33 1.25 25.40
CA ILE A 753 24.29 1.72 24.51
C ILE A 753 24.93 2.08 23.17
N ALA A 754 24.39 1.56 22.07
CA ALA A 754 24.81 1.99 20.75
C ALA A 754 24.43 3.48 20.56
N VAL A 755 25.43 4.34 20.34
CA VAL A 755 25.18 5.73 19.96
C VAL A 755 24.41 5.70 18.64
N SER A 756 23.14 6.09 18.69
CA SER A 756 22.35 6.35 17.49
C SER A 756 23.05 7.45 16.70
N THR A 757 23.85 7.08 15.70
CA THR A 757 24.21 7.98 14.60
C THR A 757 22.93 8.27 13.83
N LYS A 758 22.16 9.25 14.32
CA LYS A 758 21.12 9.91 13.53
C LYS A 758 21.76 10.96 12.66
#